data_AF-A0A8I0AI31-F1
#
_entry.id   AF-A0A8I0AI31-F1
#
_cell.length_a   1.000
_cell.length_b   1.000
_cell.length_c   1.000
_cell.angle_alpha   90.00
_cell.angle_beta   90.00
_cell.angle_gamma   90.00
#
_symmetry.space_group_name_H-M   'P 1'
#
loop_
_entity.id
_entity.type
_entity.pdbx_description
1 polymer ?
#
loop_
_entity_poly.entity_id
_entity_poly.type
_entity_poly.pdbx_seq_one_letter_code
_entity_poly.pdbx_strand_id
1 'polypeptide(L)'
;MISVVLFVSFFVFLIMGVPIAICLGLSSVCAILYSGTSLTIVATNMYAGISKFLLLAIPFFVLSGNIMAKAGISKRLVKFVDTCVGHRRGGIAIVCVIVACFFGAISGSGPATVAALGAVLVPAMVERGGFSAPFSTALMATSSSIAIVIPPSIAFVVYASITGVSIADMFMAGIVPGILMGVALVIVVMVEARRKGIQPAQKKATARERWDAFKDAFWGFLMPIIILGGIYGGVFTPTEAAAVSVVYGLFVGMVIYREVKLKDLFDLCVDSAKTTGGIMLIVACASLFSYVCTKFGIADAASQLLGSIAHNQFTFLLIVNIIFLIAGCFIDANSAMYIFIPVMLPVCKALGYDVVAFGVMATVNLAIGQVTPPVGVNLFVAIGIKIKKGMEVTLQEISKAVMPMLAACIAVLLVVTYIPVTSTALPKALAKNGAYSGNSASGETGSTAVSAAGEEDHSFNEIGDYSDLGWEETTWNFTCSTTETSTWADGGRKFGELMEKATGGKVKVNVYAADQLTNGNQSEGIQALMNGDPVQISMHSNLIYSAFDPRFNVVSLPFIYDSVEDADAKFDGEAGEKLKEILSEYGLHCMGIAENGFRELTNSVREVKSVDDMKNLKIRVAGSNLLMECYKRWGADATNLNWSETYTALQQNTVEGQENPLPAIDAASVQEVQPYCSMWDAIYDCLFFCINQDIYNGLTPEQQAVVDEAGQKAVEYERYINRSGDEEIMDRWAEKNGVTFTQKEDMDIDSFKEAVDGIDQWFVEELKKQGYDDAEELVEAFAGIGDYSDLDWKETTWNFTCSTTETSTWADGGRKFGELMEKATGGKVKVNVYAADQLTNGNQSEGIQALMNGDPVQISMHSNLIYSAFDPRFNVVSLPFIYDSVEDADAKFDGKSGEKLKEILSEYGLHCMGIAENGFRELTNSVREVKSVDDMKNLKIRVAGSNLLMECYKRWGADATNLNWSETYTALQQNTVEGQENPLPAIDAASVQEVQPYCSMWDAIYDCLFFCINQDIYDGLTPEQQEVVDKAGRMAVEYERYINRSGDEEIMDRWAGKNGVTITQKEDMDIDSFKEAVDGVDQWFVEELKNQGYDDGQELVDAFK
;
A
#
# COMPACT_ATOMS: atom_id res chain seq x y z
N MET A 1 -19.91 -28.42 -2.97
CA MET A 1 -20.78 -28.67 -4.15
C MET A 1 -20.25 -28.01 -5.42
N ILE A 2 -19.84 -26.73 -5.38
CA ILE A 2 -19.26 -26.02 -6.55
C ILE A 2 -18.09 -26.78 -7.17
N SER A 3 -17.16 -27.31 -6.36
CA SER A 3 -16.03 -28.11 -6.84
C SER A 3 -16.45 -29.37 -7.59
N VAL A 4 -17.55 -30.03 -7.16
CA VAL A 4 -18.10 -31.20 -7.85
C VAL A 4 -18.66 -30.79 -9.21
N VAL A 5 -19.40 -29.68 -9.28
CA VAL A 5 -19.93 -29.15 -10.55
C VAL A 5 -18.78 -28.81 -11.50
N LEU A 6 -17.73 -28.13 -11.01
CA LEU A 6 -16.55 -27.77 -11.78
C LEU A 6 -15.85 -29.00 -12.37
N PHE A 7 -15.41 -29.94 -11.52
CA PHE A 7 -14.62 -31.08 -11.99
C PHE A 7 -15.45 -32.11 -12.77
N VAL A 8 -16.70 -32.39 -12.37
CA VAL A 8 -17.54 -33.35 -13.11
C VAL A 8 -17.87 -32.81 -14.50
N SER A 9 -18.27 -31.53 -14.61
CA SER A 9 -18.54 -30.93 -15.92
C SER A 9 -17.27 -30.88 -16.79
N PHE A 10 -16.12 -30.54 -16.20
CA PHE A 10 -14.82 -30.57 -16.88
C PHE A 10 -14.51 -31.96 -17.47
N PHE A 11 -14.59 -33.02 -16.67
CA PHE A 11 -14.32 -34.38 -17.13
C PHE A 11 -15.36 -34.89 -18.13
N VAL A 12 -16.63 -34.51 -17.99
CA VAL A 12 -17.68 -34.84 -18.96
C VAL A 12 -17.36 -34.21 -20.32
N PHE A 13 -17.03 -32.92 -20.37
CA PHE A 13 -16.65 -32.25 -21.61
C PHE A 13 -15.38 -32.86 -22.22
N LEU A 14 -14.40 -33.20 -21.38
CA LEU A 14 -13.17 -33.85 -21.83
C LEU A 14 -13.44 -35.23 -22.47
N ILE A 15 -14.28 -36.06 -21.86
CA ILE A 15 -14.66 -37.39 -22.39
C ILE A 15 -15.46 -37.26 -23.70
N MET A 16 -16.25 -36.21 -23.85
CA MET A 16 -16.98 -35.90 -25.09
C MET A 16 -16.07 -35.45 -26.24
N GLY A 17 -14.76 -35.29 -26.00
CA GLY A 17 -13.80 -34.85 -27.02
C GLY A 17 -13.84 -33.34 -27.29
N VAL A 18 -14.38 -32.55 -26.37
CA VAL A 18 -14.39 -31.09 -26.46
C VAL A 18 -12.95 -30.56 -26.28
N PRO A 19 -12.50 -29.52 -27.02
CA PRO A 19 -11.18 -28.94 -26.84
C PRO A 19 -10.95 -28.46 -25.39
N ILE A 20 -9.75 -28.68 -24.84
CA ILE A 20 -9.44 -28.45 -23.42
C ILE A 20 -9.75 -27.02 -22.97
N ALA A 21 -9.41 -26.02 -23.78
CA ALA A 21 -9.75 -24.62 -23.47
C ALA A 21 -11.25 -24.43 -23.26
N ILE A 22 -12.08 -25.06 -24.09
CA ILE A 22 -13.54 -25.01 -23.98
C ILE A 22 -13.99 -25.80 -22.74
N CYS A 23 -13.38 -26.95 -22.43
CA CYS A 23 -13.68 -27.69 -21.20
C CYS A 23 -13.44 -26.85 -19.94
N LEU A 24 -12.30 -26.14 -19.87
CA LEU A 24 -11.95 -25.24 -18.76
C LEU A 24 -12.95 -24.08 -18.66
N GLY A 25 -13.23 -23.41 -19.77
CA GLY A 25 -14.16 -22.29 -19.79
C GLY A 25 -15.58 -22.69 -19.40
N LEU A 26 -16.14 -23.71 -20.06
CA LEU A 26 -17.51 -24.16 -19.81
C LEU A 26 -17.70 -24.74 -18.41
N SER A 27 -16.74 -25.50 -17.90
CA SER A 27 -16.83 -26.02 -16.53
C SER A 27 -16.81 -24.90 -15.49
N SER A 28 -15.99 -23.86 -15.72
CA SER A 28 -15.95 -22.66 -14.88
C SER A 28 -17.26 -21.87 -14.96
N VAL A 29 -17.85 -21.73 -16.16
CA VAL A 29 -19.17 -21.11 -16.34
C VAL A 29 -20.25 -21.93 -15.62
N CYS A 30 -20.23 -23.26 -15.69
CA CYS A 30 -21.16 -24.11 -14.95
C CYS A 30 -21.02 -23.91 -13.42
N ALA A 31 -19.80 -23.78 -12.92
CA ALA A 31 -19.53 -23.53 -11.51
C ALA A 31 -20.02 -22.13 -11.07
N ILE A 32 -19.78 -21.09 -11.87
CA ILE A 32 -20.22 -19.71 -11.64
C ILE A 32 -21.75 -19.60 -11.68
N LEU A 33 -22.39 -20.26 -12.64
CA LEU A 33 -23.85 -20.32 -12.72
C LEU A 33 -24.44 -21.02 -11.49
N TYR A 34 -23.80 -22.07 -11.01
CA TYR A 34 -24.23 -22.79 -9.81
C TYR A 34 -24.00 -21.99 -8.52
N SER A 35 -22.95 -21.16 -8.44
CA SER A 35 -22.67 -20.31 -7.28
C SER A 35 -23.55 -19.06 -7.20
N GLY A 36 -24.34 -18.75 -8.23
CA GLY A 36 -25.18 -17.54 -8.30
C GLY A 36 -24.39 -16.25 -8.56
N THR A 37 -23.11 -16.36 -8.94
CA THR A 37 -22.24 -15.20 -9.18
C THR A 37 -22.45 -14.64 -10.60
N SER A 38 -22.27 -13.34 -10.78
CA SER A 38 -22.47 -12.67 -12.08
C SER A 38 -21.64 -13.29 -13.21
N LEU A 39 -22.27 -13.51 -14.36
CA LEU A 39 -21.60 -13.99 -15.58
C LEU A 39 -20.60 -12.96 -16.14
N THR A 40 -20.66 -11.68 -15.74
CA THR A 40 -19.68 -10.66 -16.14
C THR A 40 -18.24 -11.09 -15.80
N ILE A 41 -18.07 -11.81 -14.67
CA ILE A 41 -16.79 -12.35 -14.20
C ILE A 41 -16.12 -13.24 -15.24
N VAL A 42 -16.91 -13.94 -16.07
CA VAL A 42 -16.41 -14.80 -17.16
C VAL A 42 -15.60 -13.95 -18.14
N ALA A 43 -16.17 -12.82 -18.61
CA ALA A 43 -15.50 -11.94 -19.54
C ALA A 43 -14.29 -11.24 -18.92
N THR A 44 -14.45 -10.69 -17.70
CA THR A 44 -13.38 -9.96 -17.00
C THR A 44 -12.16 -10.85 -16.73
N ASN A 45 -12.35 -12.06 -16.18
CA ASN A 45 -11.23 -12.96 -15.88
C ASN A 45 -10.59 -13.55 -17.14
N MET A 46 -11.39 -13.86 -18.17
CA MET A 46 -10.85 -14.31 -19.45
C MET A 46 -9.99 -13.22 -20.11
N TYR A 47 -10.42 -11.95 -20.04
CA TYR A 47 -9.65 -10.81 -20.55
C TYR A 47 -8.41 -10.52 -19.72
N ALA A 48 -8.54 -10.41 -18.39
CA ALA A 48 -7.42 -10.16 -17.48
C ALA A 48 -6.34 -11.24 -17.58
N GLY A 49 -6.74 -12.50 -17.79
CA GLY A 49 -5.83 -13.62 -18.01
C GLY A 49 -4.94 -13.46 -19.25
N ILE A 50 -5.49 -12.94 -20.35
CA ILE A 50 -4.75 -12.77 -21.61
C ILE A 50 -4.08 -11.41 -21.75
N SER A 51 -4.52 -10.40 -20.97
CA SER A 51 -4.00 -9.03 -21.00
C SER A 51 -2.73 -8.85 -20.17
N LYS A 52 -1.81 -9.82 -20.20
CA LYS A 52 -0.52 -9.76 -19.50
C LYS A 52 0.61 -9.49 -20.51
N PHE A 53 1.37 -8.42 -20.31
CA PHE A 53 2.47 -8.02 -21.20
C PHE A 53 3.48 -9.15 -21.45
N LEU A 54 3.80 -9.93 -20.41
CA LEU A 54 4.70 -11.09 -20.49
C LEU A 54 4.26 -12.15 -21.51
N LEU A 55 2.96 -12.26 -21.79
CA LEU A 55 2.44 -13.23 -22.75
C LEU A 55 2.72 -12.83 -24.20
N LEU A 56 3.10 -11.57 -24.50
CA LEU A 56 3.54 -11.14 -25.83
C LEU A 56 4.83 -11.86 -26.29
N ALA A 57 5.63 -12.35 -25.35
CA ALA A 57 6.79 -13.18 -25.68
C ALA A 57 6.39 -14.46 -26.43
N ILE A 58 5.19 -15.02 -26.17
CA ILE A 58 4.70 -16.25 -26.81
C ILE A 58 4.55 -16.07 -28.33
N PRO A 59 3.75 -15.12 -28.86
CA PRO A 59 3.62 -14.93 -30.31
C PRO A 59 4.96 -14.63 -30.98
N PHE A 60 5.82 -13.83 -30.36
CA PHE A 60 7.11 -13.48 -30.95
C PHE A 60 8.08 -14.67 -30.98
N PHE A 61 8.18 -15.48 -29.93
CA PHE A 61 9.00 -16.69 -29.96
C PHE A 61 8.45 -17.75 -30.92
N VAL A 62 7.13 -17.91 -30.99
CA VAL A 62 6.48 -18.80 -31.98
C VAL A 62 6.80 -18.34 -33.40
N LEU A 63 6.67 -17.04 -33.68
CA LEU A 63 6.98 -16.45 -34.98
C LEU A 63 8.46 -16.60 -35.35
N SER A 64 9.35 -16.31 -34.41
CA SER A 64 10.80 -16.49 -34.56
C SER A 64 11.14 -17.94 -34.89
N GLY A 65 10.61 -18.91 -34.14
CA GLY A 65 10.79 -20.33 -34.41
C GLY A 65 10.36 -20.74 -35.83
N ASN A 66 9.19 -20.26 -36.28
CA ASN A 66 8.68 -20.54 -37.62
C ASN A 66 9.54 -19.91 -38.72
N ILE A 67 9.99 -18.66 -38.55
CA ILE A 67 10.91 -17.98 -39.47
C ILE A 67 12.22 -18.76 -39.58
N MET A 68 12.79 -19.16 -38.45
CA MET A 68 14.08 -19.87 -38.41
C MET A 68 14.00 -21.27 -39.01
N ALA A 69 12.88 -21.96 -38.81
CA ALA A 69 12.60 -23.23 -39.48
C ALA A 69 12.60 -23.06 -41.01
N LYS A 70 11.94 -21.99 -41.50
CA LYS A 70 11.87 -21.66 -42.93
C LYS A 70 13.21 -21.18 -43.51
N ALA A 71 14.02 -20.48 -42.71
CA ALA A 71 15.33 -19.95 -43.09
C ALA A 71 16.40 -21.04 -43.32
N GLY A 72 16.08 -22.32 -43.08
CA GLY A 72 16.98 -23.44 -43.33
C GLY A 72 18.10 -23.59 -42.29
N ILE A 73 17.95 -22.99 -41.11
CA ILE A 73 18.93 -23.08 -40.02
C ILE A 73 19.10 -24.51 -39.52
N SER A 74 18.01 -25.26 -39.43
CA SER A 74 18.00 -26.67 -39.02
C SER A 74 18.98 -27.52 -39.84
N LYS A 75 18.98 -27.39 -41.17
CA LYS A 75 19.89 -28.13 -42.07
C LYS A 75 21.36 -27.79 -41.83
N ARG A 76 21.66 -26.53 -41.53
CA ARG A 76 23.03 -26.03 -41.27
C ARG A 76 23.55 -26.51 -39.93
N LEU A 77 22.71 -26.45 -38.89
CA LEU A 77 23.02 -27.01 -37.57
C LEU A 77 23.29 -28.52 -37.65
N VAL A 78 22.42 -29.27 -38.35
CA VAL A 78 22.63 -30.71 -38.58
C VAL A 78 23.97 -30.97 -39.25
N LYS A 79 24.29 -30.26 -40.34
CA LYS A 79 25.55 -30.42 -41.07
C LYS A 79 26.77 -30.15 -40.19
N PHE A 80 26.75 -29.07 -39.42
CA PHE A 80 27.86 -28.72 -38.52
C PHE A 80 28.07 -29.78 -37.43
N VAL A 81 26.99 -30.15 -36.71
CA VAL A 81 27.08 -31.14 -35.64
C VAL A 81 27.50 -32.52 -36.20
N ASP A 82 27.02 -32.91 -37.39
CA ASP A 82 27.45 -34.15 -38.07
C ASP A 82 28.95 -34.14 -38.39
N THR A 83 29.52 -33.01 -38.85
CA THR A 83 30.99 -32.90 -39.04
C THR A 83 31.79 -33.03 -37.73
N CYS A 84 31.19 -32.66 -36.60
CA CYS A 84 31.83 -32.72 -35.29
C CYS A 84 31.77 -34.12 -34.66
N VAL A 85 30.60 -34.76 -34.65
CA VAL A 85 30.35 -36.01 -33.92
C VAL A 85 29.87 -37.19 -34.77
N GLY A 86 29.52 -37.00 -36.04
CA GLY A 86 29.01 -38.04 -36.93
C GLY A 86 29.95 -39.22 -37.16
N HIS A 87 31.26 -39.00 -37.00
CA HIS A 87 32.29 -40.04 -37.07
C HIS A 87 32.35 -40.96 -35.84
N ARG A 88 31.61 -40.64 -34.77
CA ARG A 88 31.50 -41.52 -33.60
C ARG A 88 30.47 -42.61 -33.86
N ARG A 89 30.55 -43.68 -33.07
CA ARG A 89 29.60 -44.78 -33.12
C ARG A 89 28.21 -44.29 -32.71
N GLY A 90 27.20 -44.50 -33.57
CA GLY A 90 25.86 -43.91 -33.39
C GLY A 90 25.80 -42.41 -33.66
N GLY A 91 26.80 -41.84 -34.35
CA GLY A 91 27.00 -40.41 -34.53
C GLY A 91 25.75 -39.64 -34.98
N ILE A 92 25.02 -40.12 -35.98
CA ILE A 92 23.83 -39.41 -36.50
C ILE A 92 22.67 -39.33 -35.49
N ALA A 93 22.55 -40.29 -34.57
CA ALA A 93 21.58 -40.23 -33.48
C ALA A 93 22.03 -39.26 -32.37
N ILE A 94 23.34 -39.14 -32.13
CA ILE A 94 23.91 -38.11 -31.26
C ILE A 94 23.68 -36.71 -31.87
N VAL A 95 23.84 -36.58 -33.20
CA VAL A 95 23.51 -35.34 -33.94
C VAL A 95 22.05 -34.98 -33.72
N CYS A 96 21.13 -35.95 -33.78
CA CYS A 96 19.71 -35.72 -33.52
C CYS A 96 19.47 -35.08 -32.14
N VAL A 97 20.07 -35.63 -31.08
CA VAL A 97 19.91 -35.08 -29.72
C VAL A 97 20.50 -33.68 -29.59
N ILE A 98 21.74 -33.47 -30.05
CA ILE A 98 22.42 -32.17 -29.92
C ILE A 98 21.70 -31.09 -30.73
N VAL A 99 21.31 -31.39 -31.97
CA VAL A 99 20.59 -30.43 -32.82
C VAL A 99 19.20 -30.14 -32.24
N ALA A 100 18.50 -31.14 -31.68
CA ALA A 100 17.23 -30.91 -31.01
C ALA A 100 17.38 -29.98 -29.80
N CYS A 101 18.46 -30.10 -29.02
CA CYS A 101 18.74 -29.17 -27.91
C CYS A 101 18.96 -27.73 -28.41
N PHE A 102 19.77 -27.54 -29.46
CA PHE A 102 20.04 -26.22 -30.04
C PHE A 102 18.83 -25.60 -30.75
N PHE A 103 18.10 -26.40 -31.52
CA PHE A 103 16.89 -25.93 -32.20
C PHE A 103 15.75 -25.70 -31.20
N GLY A 104 15.73 -26.47 -30.11
CA GLY A 104 14.84 -26.25 -28.98
C GLY A 104 15.03 -24.87 -28.38
N ALA A 105 16.28 -24.44 -28.20
CA ALA A 105 16.67 -23.08 -27.80
C ALA A 105 16.33 -21.96 -28.82
N ILE A 106 15.58 -22.28 -29.87
CA ILE A 106 15.06 -21.33 -30.85
C ILE A 106 13.53 -21.47 -30.92
N SER A 107 13.03 -22.70 -30.93
CA SER A 107 11.62 -23.00 -31.12
C SER A 107 10.76 -22.91 -29.85
N GLY A 108 11.31 -23.23 -28.67
CA GLY A 108 10.55 -23.31 -27.41
C GLY A 108 9.37 -24.30 -27.41
N SER A 109 9.27 -25.19 -28.40
CA SER A 109 8.13 -26.09 -28.64
C SER A 109 8.57 -27.49 -29.10
N GLY A 110 8.15 -28.51 -28.36
CA GLY A 110 8.43 -29.91 -28.66
C GLY A 110 7.84 -30.38 -30.00
N PRO A 111 6.51 -30.27 -30.21
CA PRO A 111 5.87 -30.71 -31.46
C PRO A 111 6.44 -30.01 -32.70
N ALA A 112 6.69 -28.71 -32.61
CA ALA A 112 7.29 -27.93 -33.71
C ALA A 112 8.71 -28.42 -34.03
N THR A 113 9.51 -28.72 -33.00
CA THR A 113 10.86 -29.28 -33.17
C THR A 113 10.82 -30.66 -33.84
N VAL A 114 9.88 -31.54 -33.46
CA VAL A 114 9.68 -32.84 -34.13
C VAL A 114 9.36 -32.65 -35.61
N ALA A 115 8.42 -31.77 -35.93
CA ALA A 115 8.01 -31.52 -37.31
C ALA A 115 9.15 -30.94 -38.17
N ALA A 116 9.92 -29.99 -37.63
CA ALA A 116 10.98 -29.30 -38.35
C ALA A 116 12.23 -30.18 -38.56
N LEU A 117 12.68 -30.87 -37.51
CA LEU A 117 13.93 -31.64 -37.55
C LEU A 117 13.73 -33.06 -38.05
N GLY A 118 12.61 -33.68 -37.72
CA GLY A 118 12.43 -35.10 -37.94
C GLY A 118 12.29 -35.48 -39.41
N ALA A 119 11.78 -34.58 -40.25
CA ALA A 119 11.75 -34.76 -41.72
C ALA A 119 13.15 -34.96 -42.34
N VAL A 120 14.21 -34.52 -41.65
CA VAL A 120 15.60 -34.66 -42.10
C VAL A 120 16.33 -35.73 -41.29
N LEU A 121 16.18 -35.73 -39.97
CA LEU A 121 16.96 -36.56 -39.07
C LEU A 121 16.43 -38.00 -38.94
N VAL A 122 15.11 -38.22 -38.98
CA VAL A 122 14.56 -39.60 -38.91
C VAL A 122 15.00 -40.42 -40.13
N PRO A 123 14.83 -39.95 -41.39
CA PRO A 123 15.37 -40.67 -42.54
C PRO A 123 16.89 -40.85 -42.47
N ALA A 124 17.65 -39.84 -42.02
CA ALA A 124 19.10 -39.94 -41.92
C ALA A 124 19.57 -41.00 -40.91
N MET A 125 18.90 -41.12 -39.75
CA MET A 125 19.21 -42.14 -38.75
C MET A 125 18.92 -43.56 -39.26
N VAL A 126 17.85 -43.73 -40.03
CA VAL A 126 17.48 -45.04 -40.60
C VAL A 126 18.39 -45.41 -41.77
N GLU A 127 18.53 -44.52 -42.75
CA GLU A 127 19.21 -44.83 -44.02
C GLU A 127 20.73 -44.79 -43.92
N ARG A 128 21.29 -43.83 -43.17
CA ARG A 128 22.74 -43.67 -43.01
C ARG A 128 23.24 -44.27 -41.70
N GLY A 129 22.45 -44.13 -40.64
CA GLY A 129 22.83 -44.55 -39.29
C GLY A 129 22.59 -46.01 -38.96
N GLY A 130 21.78 -46.73 -39.74
CA GLY A 130 21.43 -48.13 -39.47
C GLY A 130 20.58 -48.33 -38.21
N PHE A 131 19.92 -47.28 -37.70
CA PHE A 131 18.96 -47.39 -36.60
C PHE A 131 17.61 -47.90 -37.12
N SER A 132 16.84 -48.58 -36.26
CA SER A 132 15.48 -48.99 -36.63
C SER A 132 14.56 -47.76 -36.73
N ALA A 133 13.58 -47.81 -37.63
CA ALA A 133 12.60 -46.74 -37.78
C ALA A 133 11.90 -46.39 -36.46
N PRO A 134 11.40 -47.36 -35.65
CA PRO A 134 10.80 -47.04 -34.36
C PRO A 134 11.73 -46.33 -33.37
N PHE A 135 13.01 -46.71 -33.33
CA PHE A 135 13.99 -46.06 -32.44
C PHE A 135 14.31 -44.64 -32.91
N SER A 136 14.49 -44.45 -34.22
CA SER A 136 14.81 -43.16 -34.82
C SER A 136 13.67 -42.16 -34.60
N THR A 137 12.42 -42.61 -34.79
CA THR A 137 11.23 -41.81 -34.56
C THR A 137 11.01 -41.51 -33.08
N ALA A 138 11.21 -42.50 -32.19
CA ALA A 138 11.12 -42.29 -30.74
C ALA A 138 12.20 -41.34 -30.19
N LEU A 139 13.44 -41.46 -30.70
CA LEU A 139 14.54 -40.59 -30.31
C LEU A 139 14.25 -39.15 -30.72
N MET A 140 13.77 -38.94 -31.95
CA MET A 140 13.39 -37.61 -32.42
C MET A 140 12.27 -37.02 -31.54
N ALA A 141 11.23 -37.81 -31.21
CA ALA A 141 10.16 -37.36 -30.33
C ALA A 141 10.68 -36.93 -28.94
N THR A 142 11.55 -37.76 -28.33
CA THR A 142 12.09 -37.54 -26.98
C THR A 142 13.12 -36.42 -26.94
N SER A 143 14.03 -36.34 -27.91
CA SER A 143 15.01 -35.25 -27.95
C SER A 143 14.34 -33.91 -28.20
N SER A 144 13.24 -33.88 -28.95
CA SER A 144 12.48 -32.66 -29.17
C SER A 144 11.72 -32.19 -27.94
N SER A 145 11.33 -33.07 -26.99
CA SER A 145 10.64 -32.59 -25.79
C SER A 145 11.55 -31.76 -24.88
N ILE A 146 12.87 -31.89 -25.01
CA ILE A 146 13.84 -31.00 -24.36
C ILE A 146 13.65 -29.53 -24.81
N ALA A 147 13.02 -29.29 -25.96
CA ALA A 147 12.80 -27.94 -26.49
C ALA A 147 11.92 -27.06 -25.59
N ILE A 148 11.09 -27.64 -24.72
CA ILE A 148 10.32 -26.84 -23.75
C ILE A 148 11.07 -26.66 -22.41
N VAL A 149 12.23 -27.29 -22.25
CA VAL A 149 13.09 -27.18 -21.04
C VAL A 149 14.27 -26.26 -21.30
N ILE A 150 14.87 -26.31 -22.50
CA ILE A 150 15.99 -25.42 -22.86
C ILE A 150 15.45 -24.06 -23.33
N PRO A 151 15.90 -22.94 -22.74
CA PRO A 151 15.40 -21.61 -23.07
C PRO A 151 15.79 -21.11 -24.47
N PRO A 152 15.00 -20.18 -25.06
CA PRO A 152 13.74 -19.63 -24.55
C PRO A 152 12.61 -20.66 -24.62
N SER A 153 11.81 -20.74 -23.56
CA SER A 153 10.75 -21.75 -23.42
C SER A 153 9.39 -21.10 -23.19
N ILE A 154 8.41 -21.49 -24.02
CA ILE A 154 7.02 -21.03 -23.86
C ILE A 154 6.43 -21.53 -22.53
N ALA A 155 6.77 -22.75 -22.11
CA ALA A 155 6.27 -23.31 -20.85
C ALA A 155 6.77 -22.52 -19.64
N PHE A 156 8.01 -22.02 -19.67
CA PHE A 156 8.54 -21.14 -18.63
C PHE A 156 7.88 -19.77 -18.61
N VAL A 157 7.60 -19.18 -19.79
CA VAL A 157 6.83 -17.92 -19.87
C VAL A 157 5.45 -18.09 -19.27
N VAL A 158 4.78 -19.20 -19.57
CA VAL A 158 3.47 -19.54 -18.99
C VAL A 158 3.57 -19.72 -17.47
N TYR A 159 4.53 -20.50 -16.98
CA TYR A 159 4.73 -20.71 -15.54
C TYR A 159 4.99 -19.38 -14.80
N ALA A 160 5.89 -18.55 -15.31
CA ALA A 160 6.18 -17.22 -14.77
C ALA A 160 4.92 -16.33 -14.74
N SER A 161 4.11 -16.36 -15.81
CA SER A 161 2.85 -15.59 -15.86
C SER A 161 1.78 -16.05 -14.86
N ILE A 162 1.84 -17.30 -14.40
CA ILE A 162 0.93 -17.87 -13.39
C ILE A 162 1.45 -17.55 -11.98
N THR A 163 2.76 -17.65 -11.76
CA THR A 163 3.36 -17.67 -10.42
C THR A 163 4.04 -16.38 -10.00
N GLY A 164 4.25 -15.43 -10.93
CA GLY A 164 4.93 -14.16 -10.69
C GLY A 164 6.46 -14.24 -10.68
N VAL A 165 7.06 -15.43 -10.80
CA VAL A 165 8.54 -15.56 -10.81
C VAL A 165 9.16 -14.97 -12.07
N SER A 166 10.42 -14.54 -11.99
CA SER A 166 11.15 -13.96 -13.11
C SER A 166 11.32 -14.96 -14.26
N ILE A 167 10.95 -14.54 -15.48
CA ILE A 167 11.20 -15.33 -16.70
C ILE A 167 12.72 -15.51 -16.91
N ALA A 168 13.53 -14.51 -16.56
CA ALA A 168 14.98 -14.60 -16.67
C ALA A 168 15.53 -15.72 -15.77
N ASP A 169 15.05 -15.80 -14.52
CA ASP A 169 15.41 -16.88 -13.59
C ASP A 169 14.96 -18.24 -14.09
N MET A 170 13.72 -18.35 -14.58
CA MET A 170 13.21 -19.59 -15.16
C MET A 170 14.02 -20.04 -16.37
N PHE A 171 14.41 -19.10 -17.24
CA PHE A 171 15.28 -19.39 -18.36
C PHE A 171 16.64 -19.88 -17.87
N MET A 172 17.30 -19.20 -16.93
CA MET A 172 18.59 -19.67 -16.39
C MET A 172 18.46 -21.06 -15.76
N ALA A 173 17.39 -21.29 -15.00
CA ALA A 173 17.17 -22.51 -14.26
C ALA A 173 16.94 -23.74 -15.15
N GLY A 174 16.40 -23.57 -16.36
CA GLY A 174 16.18 -24.67 -17.31
C GLY A 174 17.42 -25.17 -18.05
N ILE A 175 18.51 -24.38 -18.09
CA ILE A 175 19.72 -24.71 -18.87
C ILE A 175 20.34 -26.03 -18.42
N VAL A 176 20.61 -26.16 -17.10
CA VAL A 176 21.29 -27.33 -16.55
C VAL A 176 20.42 -28.59 -16.66
N PRO A 177 19.13 -28.59 -16.25
CA PRO A 177 18.23 -29.73 -16.47
C PRO A 177 18.09 -30.14 -17.93
N GLY A 178 17.98 -29.19 -18.85
CA GLY A 178 17.92 -29.47 -20.29
C GLY A 178 19.17 -30.17 -20.82
N ILE A 179 20.36 -29.72 -20.39
CA ILE A 179 21.64 -30.37 -20.72
C ILE A 179 21.70 -31.78 -20.13
N LEU A 180 21.27 -31.98 -18.88
CA LEU A 180 21.22 -33.30 -18.24
C LEU A 180 20.34 -34.28 -19.01
N MET A 181 19.15 -33.84 -19.46
CA MET A 181 18.28 -34.64 -20.33
C MET A 181 18.97 -35.00 -21.66
N GLY A 182 19.63 -34.03 -22.30
CA GLY A 182 20.38 -34.26 -23.54
C GLY A 182 21.51 -35.30 -23.35
N VAL A 183 22.29 -35.18 -22.28
CA VAL A 183 23.35 -36.14 -21.93
C VAL A 183 22.77 -37.53 -21.67
N ALA A 184 21.66 -37.62 -20.94
CA ALA A 184 20.99 -38.89 -20.68
C ALA A 184 20.55 -39.59 -21.97
N LEU A 185 19.99 -38.84 -22.94
CA LEU A 185 19.63 -39.39 -24.25
C LEU A 185 20.86 -39.81 -25.08
N VAL A 186 21.96 -39.04 -25.03
CA VAL A 186 23.22 -39.45 -25.68
C VAL A 186 23.74 -40.77 -25.11
N ILE A 187 23.63 -40.98 -23.79
CA ILE A 187 23.99 -42.25 -23.15
C ILE A 187 23.12 -43.39 -23.70
N VAL A 188 21.80 -43.20 -23.80
CA VAL A 188 20.88 -44.20 -24.39
C VAL A 188 21.29 -44.54 -25.83
N VAL A 189 21.62 -43.54 -26.64
CA VAL A 189 22.11 -43.74 -28.02
C VAL A 189 23.41 -44.55 -28.04
N MET A 190 24.36 -44.24 -27.16
CA MET A 190 25.65 -44.95 -27.09
C MET A 190 25.46 -46.41 -26.68
N VAL A 191 24.55 -46.68 -25.73
CA VAL A 191 24.20 -48.05 -25.30
C VAL A 191 23.54 -48.81 -26.45
N GLU A 192 22.57 -48.20 -27.13
CA GLU A 192 21.86 -48.85 -28.24
C GLU A 192 22.79 -49.14 -29.43
N ALA A 193 23.65 -48.17 -29.80
CA ALA A 193 24.61 -48.33 -30.88
C ALA A 193 25.66 -49.41 -30.57
N ARG A 194 26.05 -49.58 -29.30
CA ARG A 194 26.90 -50.70 -28.87
C ARG A 194 26.15 -52.02 -28.96
N ARG A 195 24.95 -52.11 -28.36
CA ARG A 195 24.13 -53.33 -28.30
C ARG A 195 23.78 -53.87 -29.69
N LYS A 196 23.44 -52.99 -30.64
CA LYS A 196 23.03 -53.37 -32.00
C LYS A 196 24.17 -53.40 -33.02
N GLY A 197 25.43 -53.27 -32.60
CA GLY A 197 26.55 -53.38 -33.55
C GLY A 197 26.69 -52.20 -34.53
N ILE A 198 25.97 -51.08 -34.32
CA ILE A 198 25.91 -49.95 -35.26
C ILE A 198 27.30 -49.32 -35.42
N GLN A 199 27.74 -49.14 -36.67
CA GLN A 199 29.04 -48.56 -37.01
C GLN A 199 28.93 -47.05 -37.29
N PRO A 200 30.03 -46.30 -37.24
CA PRO A 200 30.04 -44.90 -37.66
C PRO A 200 29.61 -44.75 -39.13
N ALA A 201 28.66 -43.85 -39.38
CA ALA A 201 28.14 -43.59 -40.72
C ALA A 201 29.05 -42.66 -41.55
N GLN A 202 29.98 -41.96 -40.90
CA GLN A 202 30.84 -40.94 -41.50
C GLN A 202 32.32 -41.16 -41.12
N LYS A 203 33.22 -40.71 -41.99
CA LYS A 203 34.65 -40.57 -41.64
C LYS A 203 34.84 -39.28 -40.84
N LYS A 204 35.92 -39.20 -40.06
CA LYS A 204 36.26 -37.99 -39.30
C LYS A 204 36.53 -36.83 -40.25
N ALA A 205 35.68 -35.80 -40.20
CA ALA A 205 35.87 -34.58 -40.95
C ALA A 205 37.18 -33.87 -40.55
N THR A 206 37.82 -33.23 -41.53
CA THR A 206 39.02 -32.41 -41.36
C THR A 206 38.71 -31.12 -40.59
N ALA A 207 39.72 -30.48 -40.01
CA ALA A 207 39.55 -29.20 -39.31
C ALA A 207 38.97 -28.10 -40.22
N ARG A 208 39.33 -28.11 -41.51
CA ARG A 208 38.81 -27.19 -42.53
C ARG A 208 37.32 -27.39 -42.78
N GLU A 209 36.88 -28.64 -42.98
CA GLU A 209 35.46 -28.97 -43.20
C GLU A 209 34.60 -28.58 -41.99
N ARG A 210 35.11 -28.77 -40.77
CA ARG A 210 34.43 -28.34 -39.54
C ARG A 210 34.31 -26.82 -39.45
N TRP A 211 35.38 -26.09 -39.78
CA TRP A 211 35.37 -24.63 -39.78
C TRP A 211 34.44 -24.05 -40.84
N ASP A 212 34.40 -24.66 -42.03
CA ASP A 212 33.49 -24.25 -43.10
C ASP A 212 32.02 -24.52 -42.72
N ALA A 213 31.74 -25.66 -42.08
CA ALA A 213 30.41 -25.95 -41.56
C ALA A 213 30.02 -25.04 -40.37
N PHE A 214 30.99 -24.65 -39.53
CA PHE A 214 30.76 -23.69 -38.43
C PHE A 214 30.37 -22.32 -38.98
N LYS A 215 31.13 -21.79 -39.95
CA LYS A 215 30.80 -20.50 -40.60
C LYS A 215 29.41 -20.51 -41.25
N ASP A 216 29.02 -21.64 -41.84
CA ASP A 216 27.69 -21.84 -42.43
C ASP A 216 26.58 -21.79 -41.35
N ALA A 217 26.81 -22.40 -40.19
CA ALA A 217 25.86 -22.47 -39.07
C ALA A 217 25.93 -21.28 -38.08
N PHE A 218 26.95 -20.42 -38.18
CA PHE A 218 27.28 -19.37 -37.20
C PHE A 218 26.08 -18.46 -36.86
N TRP A 219 25.35 -18.01 -37.88
CA TRP A 219 24.19 -17.14 -37.69
C TRP A 219 23.04 -17.81 -36.91
N GLY A 220 22.92 -19.14 -36.97
CA GLY A 220 21.97 -19.88 -36.15
C GLY A 220 22.36 -19.93 -34.68
N PHE A 221 23.66 -20.11 -34.39
CA PHE A 221 24.17 -20.15 -33.00
C PHE A 221 24.11 -18.81 -32.29
N LEU A 222 24.19 -17.72 -33.04
CA LEU A 222 24.12 -16.38 -32.47
C LEU A 222 22.72 -16.09 -31.88
N MET A 223 21.68 -16.81 -32.30
CA MET A 223 20.32 -16.52 -31.85
C MET A 223 20.09 -16.75 -30.35
N PRO A 224 20.36 -17.96 -29.78
CA PRO A 224 20.30 -18.13 -28.33
C PRO A 224 21.21 -17.17 -27.58
N ILE A 225 22.36 -16.79 -28.14
CA ILE A 225 23.29 -15.84 -27.52
C ILE A 225 22.72 -14.42 -27.49
N ILE A 226 22.06 -13.97 -28.55
CA ILE A 226 21.40 -12.65 -28.58
C ILE A 226 20.24 -12.61 -27.57
N ILE A 227 19.42 -13.66 -27.55
CA ILE A 227 18.25 -13.72 -26.66
C ILE A 227 18.72 -13.79 -25.20
N LEU A 228 19.54 -14.78 -24.86
CA LEU A 228 19.98 -14.98 -23.48
C LEU A 228 20.98 -13.91 -23.04
N GLY A 229 21.92 -13.53 -23.89
CA GLY A 229 22.89 -12.47 -23.59
C GLY A 229 22.26 -11.08 -23.49
N GLY A 230 21.21 -10.80 -24.28
CA GLY A 230 20.45 -9.56 -24.17
C GLY A 230 19.61 -9.50 -22.88
N ILE A 231 18.94 -10.61 -22.54
CA ILE A 231 18.17 -10.71 -21.29
C ILE A 231 19.10 -10.60 -20.07
N TYR A 232 20.15 -11.41 -20.01
CA TYR A 232 21.05 -11.45 -18.85
C TYR A 232 22.03 -10.27 -18.80
N GLY A 233 22.26 -9.60 -19.93
CA GLY A 233 23.00 -8.35 -19.99
C GLY A 233 22.18 -7.12 -19.60
N GLY A 234 20.88 -7.27 -19.32
CA GLY A 234 19.97 -6.17 -19.00
C GLY A 234 19.64 -5.26 -20.17
N VAL A 235 19.92 -5.69 -21.41
CA VAL A 235 19.69 -4.91 -22.63
C VAL A 235 18.26 -5.07 -23.13
N PHE A 236 17.68 -6.26 -22.96
CA PHE A 236 16.31 -6.58 -23.39
C PHE A 236 15.53 -7.25 -22.28
N THR A 237 14.25 -6.89 -22.13
CA THR A 237 13.28 -7.74 -21.42
C THR A 237 13.03 -9.04 -22.21
N PRO A 238 12.46 -10.09 -21.60
CA PRO A 238 12.14 -11.33 -22.33
C PRO A 238 11.23 -11.12 -23.55
N THR A 239 10.29 -10.18 -23.46
CA THR A 239 9.37 -9.83 -24.56
C THR A 239 10.11 -9.09 -25.67
N GLU A 240 10.96 -8.13 -25.35
CA GLU A 240 11.82 -7.44 -26.31
C GLU A 240 12.80 -8.39 -26.98
N ALA A 241 13.42 -9.29 -26.22
CA ALA A 241 14.32 -10.32 -26.74
C ALA A 241 13.60 -11.22 -27.74
N ALA A 242 12.32 -11.55 -27.49
CA ALA A 242 11.48 -12.27 -28.44
C ALA A 242 11.26 -11.47 -29.73
N ALA A 243 10.94 -10.18 -29.65
CA ALA A 243 10.78 -9.31 -30.81
C ALA A 243 12.10 -9.14 -31.61
N VAL A 244 13.21 -8.92 -30.92
CA VAL A 244 14.57 -8.87 -31.51
C VAL A 244 14.89 -10.18 -32.21
N SER A 245 14.48 -11.32 -31.66
CA SER A 245 14.67 -12.63 -32.29
C SER A 245 13.93 -12.76 -33.62
N VAL A 246 12.73 -12.19 -33.74
CA VAL A 246 11.97 -12.14 -35.00
C VAL A 246 12.70 -11.29 -36.02
N VAL A 247 13.13 -10.08 -35.66
CA VAL A 247 13.86 -9.16 -36.55
C VAL A 247 15.17 -9.81 -37.04
N TYR A 248 15.94 -10.38 -36.12
CA TYR A 248 17.17 -11.08 -36.43
C TYR A 248 16.91 -12.30 -37.34
N GLY A 249 15.86 -13.07 -37.06
CA GLY A 249 15.47 -14.22 -37.89
C GLY A 249 15.07 -13.83 -39.30
N LEU A 250 14.35 -12.72 -39.47
CA LEU A 250 14.05 -12.18 -40.79
C LEU A 250 15.32 -11.71 -41.51
N PHE A 251 16.23 -11.03 -40.82
CA PHE A 251 17.51 -10.60 -41.40
C PHE A 251 18.33 -11.81 -41.89
N VAL A 252 18.50 -12.82 -41.05
CA VAL A 252 19.23 -14.05 -41.40
C VAL A 252 18.52 -14.81 -42.52
N GLY A 253 17.20 -14.94 -42.46
CA GLY A 253 16.40 -15.67 -43.44
C GLY A 253 16.32 -15.00 -44.82
N MET A 254 16.17 -13.67 -44.86
CA MET A 254 15.94 -12.90 -46.09
C MET A 254 17.25 -12.37 -46.71
N VAL A 255 18.20 -11.91 -45.90
CA VAL A 255 19.41 -11.21 -46.38
C VAL A 255 20.60 -12.16 -46.49
N ILE A 256 20.87 -12.92 -45.43
CA ILE A 256 22.05 -13.79 -45.33
C ILE A 256 21.85 -15.10 -46.09
N TYR A 257 20.88 -15.91 -45.69
CA TYR A 257 20.60 -17.21 -46.32
C TYR A 257 19.68 -17.11 -47.53
N ARG A 258 18.88 -16.04 -47.63
CA ARG A 258 17.96 -15.78 -48.75
C ARG A 258 16.98 -16.92 -49.02
N GLU A 259 16.57 -17.62 -47.95
CA GLU A 259 15.60 -18.72 -48.01
C GLU A 259 14.15 -18.26 -47.72
N VAL A 260 13.97 -17.13 -47.04
CA VAL A 260 12.67 -16.52 -46.77
C VAL A 260 12.41 -15.39 -47.77
N LYS A 261 11.27 -15.42 -48.47
CA LYS A 261 10.84 -14.35 -49.39
C LYS A 261 9.74 -13.51 -48.75
N LEU A 262 9.56 -12.26 -49.22
CA LEU A 262 8.49 -11.36 -48.75
C LEU A 262 7.10 -11.99 -48.78
N LYS A 263 6.81 -12.80 -49.80
CA LYS A 263 5.53 -13.52 -49.92
C LYS A 263 5.33 -14.63 -48.87
N ASP A 264 6.42 -15.18 -48.32
CA ASP A 264 6.34 -16.23 -47.32
C ASP A 264 6.00 -15.63 -45.93
N LEU A 265 6.15 -14.31 -45.75
CA LEU A 265 5.86 -13.63 -44.48
C LEU A 265 4.40 -13.76 -44.07
N PHE A 266 3.47 -13.68 -45.03
CA PHE A 266 2.05 -13.82 -44.73
C PHE A 266 1.75 -15.22 -44.19
N ASP A 267 2.23 -16.26 -44.86
CA ASP A 267 2.04 -17.65 -44.42
C ASP A 267 2.69 -17.89 -43.04
N LEU A 268 3.88 -17.33 -42.81
CA LEU A 268 4.57 -17.40 -41.51
C LEU A 268 3.77 -16.72 -40.39
N CYS A 269 3.22 -15.54 -40.65
CA CYS A 269 2.36 -14.84 -39.68
C CYS A 269 1.08 -15.63 -39.41
N VAL A 270 0.43 -16.18 -40.43
CA VAL A 270 -0.79 -16.98 -40.29
C VAL A 270 -0.55 -18.24 -39.46
N ASP A 271 0.53 -18.98 -39.74
CA ASP A 271 0.85 -20.21 -39.00
C ASP A 271 1.24 -19.91 -37.55
N SER A 272 1.92 -18.78 -37.31
CA SER A 272 2.26 -18.31 -35.97
C SER A 272 1.02 -17.83 -35.20
N ALA A 273 0.10 -17.13 -35.87
CA ALA A 273 -1.16 -16.66 -35.28
C ALA A 273 -2.09 -17.81 -34.90
N LYS A 274 -2.19 -18.87 -35.71
CA LYS A 274 -2.96 -20.08 -35.37
C LYS A 274 -2.43 -20.74 -34.10
N THR A 275 -1.11 -20.88 -34.00
CA THR A 275 -0.45 -21.49 -32.84
C THR A 275 -0.65 -20.63 -31.59
N THR A 276 -0.43 -19.31 -31.72
CA THR A 276 -0.60 -18.34 -30.63
C THR A 276 -2.06 -18.28 -30.17
N GLY A 277 -3.02 -18.18 -31.10
CA GLY A 277 -4.44 -18.07 -30.76
C GLY A 277 -4.96 -19.27 -29.97
N GLY A 278 -4.48 -20.48 -30.29
CA GLY A 278 -4.77 -21.68 -29.50
C GLY A 278 -4.23 -21.56 -28.07
N ILE A 279 -2.99 -21.10 -27.89
CA ILE A 279 -2.37 -20.90 -26.58
C ILE A 279 -3.13 -19.82 -25.78
N MET A 280 -3.43 -18.67 -26.40
CA MET A 280 -4.11 -17.56 -25.72
C MET A 280 -5.55 -17.91 -25.33
N LEU A 281 -6.25 -18.73 -26.13
CA LEU A 281 -7.58 -19.23 -25.75
C LEU A 281 -7.52 -20.16 -24.53
N ILE A 282 -6.50 -21.02 -24.45
CA ILE A 282 -6.25 -21.85 -23.26
C ILE A 282 -6.01 -20.94 -22.05
N VAL A 283 -5.14 -19.93 -22.19
CA VAL A 283 -4.81 -18.96 -21.11
C VAL A 283 -6.07 -18.25 -20.59
N ALA A 284 -6.94 -17.76 -21.49
CA ALA A 284 -8.18 -17.08 -21.13
C ALA A 284 -9.10 -17.98 -20.26
N CYS A 285 -9.45 -19.16 -20.79
CA CYS A 285 -10.34 -20.09 -20.11
C CYS A 285 -9.72 -20.68 -18.83
N ALA A 286 -8.40 -20.89 -18.83
CA ALA A 286 -7.66 -21.35 -17.68
C ALA A 286 -7.63 -20.32 -16.56
N SER A 287 -7.48 -19.03 -16.88
CA SER A 287 -7.49 -17.96 -15.89
C SER A 287 -8.84 -17.91 -15.17
N LEU A 288 -9.93 -18.10 -15.91
CA LEU A 288 -11.26 -18.27 -15.33
C LEU A 288 -11.37 -19.53 -14.44
N PHE A 289 -10.82 -20.66 -14.87
CA PHE A 289 -10.79 -21.89 -14.09
C PHE A 289 -9.98 -21.75 -12.80
N SER A 290 -8.82 -21.10 -12.88
CA SER A 290 -7.97 -20.76 -11.75
C SER A 290 -8.70 -19.85 -10.77
N TYR A 291 -9.37 -18.81 -11.27
CA TYR A 291 -10.19 -17.91 -10.45
C TYR A 291 -11.26 -18.69 -9.66
N VAL A 292 -12.01 -19.57 -10.31
CA VAL A 292 -13.02 -20.40 -9.64
C VAL A 292 -12.37 -21.31 -8.59
N CYS A 293 -11.19 -21.87 -8.87
CA CYS A 293 -10.47 -22.71 -7.90
C CYS A 293 -10.02 -21.94 -6.66
N THR A 294 -9.53 -20.72 -6.84
CA THR A 294 -9.08 -19.85 -5.73
C THR A 294 -10.29 -19.31 -4.96
N LYS A 295 -11.25 -18.68 -5.65
CA LYS A 295 -12.40 -18.00 -5.02
C LYS A 295 -13.26 -18.91 -4.15
N PHE A 296 -13.45 -20.17 -4.56
CA PHE A 296 -14.30 -21.10 -3.82
C PHE A 296 -13.51 -22.03 -2.89
N GLY A 297 -12.27 -21.67 -2.53
CA GLY A 297 -11.44 -22.43 -1.58
C GLY A 297 -11.12 -23.86 -2.04
N ILE A 298 -11.19 -24.12 -3.35
CA ILE A 298 -10.91 -25.44 -3.92
C ILE A 298 -9.42 -25.73 -3.84
N ALA A 299 -8.60 -24.70 -4.11
CA ALA A 299 -7.15 -24.77 -3.95
C ALA A 299 -6.76 -25.06 -2.49
N ASP A 300 -7.41 -24.41 -1.51
CA ASP A 300 -7.15 -24.62 -0.08
C ASP A 300 -7.61 -26.00 0.40
N ALA A 301 -8.80 -26.46 -0.02
CA ALA A 301 -9.27 -27.80 0.32
C ALA A 301 -8.36 -28.89 -0.28
N ALA A 302 -7.88 -28.70 -1.50
CA ALA A 302 -6.90 -29.58 -2.12
C ALA A 302 -5.54 -29.52 -1.40
N SER A 303 -5.13 -28.32 -0.97
CA SER A 303 -3.92 -28.08 -0.18
C SER A 303 -3.96 -28.78 1.17
N GLN A 304 -5.06 -28.67 1.92
CA GLN A 304 -5.26 -29.34 3.20
C GLN A 304 -5.31 -30.87 3.04
N LEU A 305 -5.99 -31.38 2.00
CA LEU A 305 -6.00 -32.81 1.70
C LEU A 305 -4.60 -33.31 1.34
N LEU A 306 -3.87 -32.58 0.50
CA LEU A 306 -2.50 -32.90 0.15
C LEU A 306 -1.58 -32.83 1.37
N GLY A 307 -1.71 -31.83 2.23
CA GLY A 307 -0.96 -31.71 3.49
C GLY A 307 -1.27 -32.86 4.47
N SER A 308 -2.50 -33.36 4.50
CA SER A 308 -2.89 -34.51 5.31
C SER A 308 -2.24 -35.84 4.86
N ILE A 309 -1.87 -35.94 3.58
CA ILE A 309 -1.23 -37.14 2.98
C ILE A 309 0.29 -36.96 2.87
N ALA A 310 0.74 -35.75 2.54
CA ALA A 310 2.12 -35.38 2.32
C ALA A 310 2.69 -34.72 3.58
N HIS A 311 3.00 -35.55 4.57
CA HIS A 311 3.60 -35.12 5.84
C HIS A 311 5.01 -34.50 5.69
N ASN A 312 5.61 -34.56 4.50
CA ASN A 312 6.91 -33.96 4.20
C ASN A 312 7.06 -33.61 2.71
N GLN A 313 8.02 -32.70 2.43
CA GLN A 313 8.36 -32.22 1.09
C GLN A 313 8.65 -33.34 0.09
N PHE A 314 9.31 -34.43 0.52
CA PHE A 314 9.64 -35.57 -0.36
C PHE A 314 8.38 -36.25 -0.91
N THR A 315 7.39 -36.49 -0.05
CA THR A 315 6.14 -37.16 -0.40
C THR A 315 5.30 -36.27 -1.32
N PHE A 316 5.23 -34.97 -1.02
CA PHE A 316 4.56 -33.98 -1.87
C PHE A 316 5.14 -33.98 -3.29
N LEU A 317 6.46 -33.81 -3.42
CA LEU A 317 7.13 -33.77 -4.72
C LEU A 317 6.95 -35.07 -5.52
N LEU A 318 6.91 -36.22 -4.84
CA LEU A 318 6.64 -37.50 -5.49
C LEU A 318 5.21 -37.58 -6.06
N ILE A 319 4.21 -37.15 -5.27
CA ILE A 319 2.80 -37.11 -5.72
C ILE A 319 2.66 -36.16 -6.91
N VAL A 320 3.26 -34.98 -6.83
CA VAL A 320 3.23 -33.98 -7.89
C VAL A 320 3.88 -34.50 -9.18
N ASN A 321 5.04 -35.16 -9.10
CA ASN A 321 5.68 -35.81 -10.25
C ASN A 321 4.74 -36.81 -10.93
N ILE A 322 4.07 -37.68 -10.15
CA ILE A 322 3.14 -38.67 -10.69
C ILE A 322 1.98 -37.97 -11.41
N ILE A 323 1.41 -36.94 -10.80
CA ILE A 323 0.29 -36.18 -11.40
C ILE A 323 0.74 -35.53 -12.71
N PHE A 324 1.87 -34.81 -12.73
CA PHE A 324 2.33 -34.14 -13.95
C PHE A 324 2.73 -35.10 -15.05
N LEU A 325 3.35 -36.25 -14.73
CA LEU A 325 3.66 -37.28 -15.74
C LEU A 325 2.39 -37.82 -16.40
N ILE A 326 1.37 -38.15 -15.60
CA ILE A 326 0.08 -38.63 -16.11
C ILE A 326 -0.60 -37.52 -16.92
N ALA A 327 -0.67 -36.30 -16.39
CA ALA A 327 -1.28 -35.17 -17.06
C ALA A 327 -0.65 -34.90 -18.43
N GLY A 328 0.69 -34.81 -18.48
CA GLY A 328 1.42 -34.54 -19.71
C GLY A 328 1.28 -35.62 -20.78
N CYS A 329 0.82 -36.83 -20.42
CA CYS A 329 0.46 -37.85 -21.42
C CYS A 329 -0.73 -37.38 -22.27
N PHE A 330 -1.75 -36.79 -21.66
CA PHE A 330 -3.05 -36.52 -22.29
C PHE A 330 -3.19 -35.10 -22.84
N ILE A 331 -2.57 -34.13 -22.18
CA ILE A 331 -2.72 -32.70 -22.48
C ILE A 331 -1.35 -32.05 -22.74
N ASP A 332 -1.33 -30.93 -23.48
CA ASP A 332 -0.10 -30.19 -23.71
C ASP A 332 0.42 -29.52 -22.43
N ALA A 333 1.71 -29.16 -22.42
CA ALA A 333 2.38 -28.65 -21.24
C ALA A 333 1.77 -27.32 -20.75
N ASN A 334 1.38 -26.43 -21.65
CA ASN A 334 0.84 -25.13 -21.27
C ASN A 334 -0.53 -25.31 -20.59
N SER A 335 -1.40 -26.14 -21.17
CA SER A 335 -2.68 -26.51 -20.54
C SER A 335 -2.48 -27.12 -19.15
N ALA A 336 -1.52 -28.03 -18.99
CA ALA A 336 -1.27 -28.68 -17.70
C ALA A 336 -0.77 -27.70 -16.63
N MET A 337 0.13 -26.77 -17.00
CA MET A 337 0.61 -25.74 -16.08
C MET A 337 -0.55 -24.92 -15.51
N TYR A 338 -1.44 -24.46 -16.38
CA TYR A 338 -2.61 -23.68 -15.99
C TYR A 338 -3.60 -24.43 -15.08
N ILE A 339 -3.71 -25.75 -15.23
CA ILE A 339 -4.63 -26.56 -14.42
C ILE A 339 -4.06 -26.86 -13.05
N PHE A 340 -2.80 -27.29 -12.98
CA PHE A 340 -2.24 -27.88 -11.76
C PHE A 340 -1.41 -26.90 -10.93
N ILE A 341 -0.78 -25.89 -11.53
CA ILE A 341 0.08 -24.96 -10.78
C ILE A 341 -0.70 -24.15 -9.75
N PRO A 342 -1.86 -23.53 -10.06
CA PRO A 342 -2.62 -22.79 -9.06
C PRO A 342 -3.02 -23.62 -7.84
N VAL A 343 -3.23 -24.92 -8.03
CA VAL A 343 -3.62 -25.86 -6.96
C VAL A 343 -2.40 -26.30 -6.14
N MET A 344 -1.25 -26.51 -6.77
CA MET A 344 -0.07 -27.09 -6.12
C MET A 344 0.91 -26.06 -5.57
N LEU A 345 0.91 -24.84 -6.11
CA LEU A 345 1.83 -23.77 -5.71
C LEU A 345 1.66 -23.36 -4.23
N PRO A 346 0.43 -23.19 -3.69
CA PRO A 346 0.28 -22.86 -2.27
C PRO A 346 0.92 -23.90 -1.35
N VAL A 347 0.74 -25.20 -1.65
CA VAL A 347 1.37 -26.31 -0.90
C VAL A 347 2.89 -26.28 -1.03
N CYS A 348 3.39 -26.00 -2.23
CA CYS A 348 4.83 -25.87 -2.49
C CYS A 348 5.46 -24.76 -1.64
N LYS A 349 4.82 -23.59 -1.57
CA LYS A 349 5.25 -22.46 -0.74
C LYS A 349 5.21 -22.82 0.75
N ALA A 350 4.11 -23.41 1.23
CA ALA A 350 3.95 -23.81 2.63
C ALA A 350 5.01 -24.84 3.10
N LEU A 351 5.49 -25.70 2.20
CA LEU A 351 6.55 -26.68 2.48
C LEU A 351 7.97 -26.11 2.30
N GLY A 352 8.12 -24.82 1.98
CA GLY A 352 9.42 -24.17 1.81
C GLY A 352 10.21 -24.65 0.58
N TYR A 353 9.54 -25.20 -0.44
CA TYR A 353 10.22 -25.62 -1.68
C TYR A 353 10.33 -24.47 -2.67
N ASP A 354 11.54 -24.29 -3.21
CA ASP A 354 11.90 -23.20 -4.13
C ASP A 354 10.97 -23.18 -5.35
N VAL A 355 10.35 -22.02 -5.59
CA VAL A 355 9.28 -21.87 -6.59
C VAL A 355 9.83 -21.97 -8.02
N VAL A 356 11.05 -21.48 -8.26
CA VAL A 356 11.72 -21.62 -9.56
C VAL A 356 12.09 -23.09 -9.80
N ALA A 357 12.64 -23.79 -8.79
CA ALA A 357 12.91 -25.22 -8.88
C ALA A 357 11.63 -26.04 -9.12
N PHE A 358 10.51 -25.63 -8.51
CA PHE A 358 9.19 -26.24 -8.74
C PHE A 358 8.73 -26.07 -10.18
N GLY A 359 8.83 -24.88 -10.76
CA GLY A 359 8.48 -24.66 -12.16
C GLY A 359 9.33 -25.46 -13.14
N VAL A 360 10.63 -25.56 -12.88
CA VAL A 360 11.55 -26.37 -13.68
C VAL A 360 11.21 -27.86 -13.59
N MET A 361 10.98 -28.36 -12.38
CA MET A 361 10.53 -29.73 -12.15
C MET A 361 9.20 -30.03 -12.87
N ALA A 362 8.21 -29.14 -12.78
CA ALA A 362 6.93 -29.29 -13.48
C ALA A 362 7.14 -29.32 -15.00
N THR A 363 8.02 -28.48 -15.52
CA THR A 363 8.33 -28.42 -16.96
C THR A 363 9.02 -29.68 -17.45
N VAL A 364 9.97 -30.23 -16.68
CA VAL A 364 10.64 -31.49 -17.00
C VAL A 364 9.64 -32.66 -16.97
N ASN A 365 8.73 -32.72 -15.99
CA ASN A 365 7.66 -33.71 -15.97
C ASN A 365 6.81 -33.66 -17.24
N LEU A 366 6.37 -32.46 -17.61
CA LEU A 366 5.50 -32.27 -18.77
C LEU A 366 6.24 -32.56 -20.09
N ALA A 367 7.53 -32.27 -20.17
CA ALA A 367 8.37 -32.65 -21.30
C ALA A 367 8.46 -34.18 -21.45
N ILE A 368 8.53 -34.93 -20.35
CA ILE A 368 8.49 -36.39 -20.35
C ILE A 368 7.07 -36.88 -20.71
N GLY A 369 6.03 -36.24 -20.18
CA GLY A 369 4.64 -36.55 -20.49
C GLY A 369 4.33 -36.48 -21.98
N GLN A 370 4.85 -35.46 -22.69
CA GLN A 370 4.66 -35.29 -24.14
C GLN A 370 5.16 -36.45 -25.00
N VAL A 371 5.95 -37.36 -24.43
CA VAL A 371 6.51 -38.55 -25.09
C VAL A 371 6.15 -39.86 -24.37
N THR A 372 5.23 -39.79 -23.41
CA THR A 372 4.77 -40.95 -22.63
C THR A 372 3.41 -41.45 -23.18
N PRO A 373 3.27 -42.75 -23.51
CA PRO A 373 1.99 -43.35 -23.89
C PRO A 373 0.95 -43.22 -22.74
N PRO A 374 -0.36 -43.13 -23.03
CA PRO A 374 -1.02 -43.62 -24.24
C PRO A 374 -1.13 -42.61 -25.40
N VAL A 375 -0.99 -41.31 -25.12
CA VAL A 375 -1.20 -40.25 -26.12
C VAL A 375 0.13 -39.62 -26.53
N GLY A 376 0.71 -38.73 -25.71
CA GLY A 376 2.02 -38.12 -25.95
C GLY A 376 2.12 -37.36 -27.28
N VAL A 377 1.81 -36.06 -27.28
CA VAL A 377 1.70 -35.24 -28.51
C VAL A 377 2.92 -35.37 -29.44
N ASN A 378 4.14 -35.45 -28.90
CA ASN A 378 5.35 -35.56 -29.72
C ASN A 378 5.46 -36.93 -30.41
N LEU A 379 4.92 -38.00 -29.83
CA LEU A 379 4.86 -39.31 -30.47
C LEU A 379 3.97 -39.27 -31.72
N PHE A 380 2.81 -38.61 -31.63
CA PHE A 380 1.88 -38.47 -32.76
C PHE A 380 2.48 -37.66 -33.91
N VAL A 381 3.13 -36.54 -33.60
CA VAL A 381 3.81 -35.74 -34.63
C VAL A 381 4.95 -36.54 -35.27
N ALA A 382 5.69 -37.33 -34.48
CA ALA A 382 6.79 -38.12 -34.98
C ALA A 382 6.33 -39.28 -35.90
N ILE A 383 5.19 -39.91 -35.60
CA ILE A 383 4.59 -40.95 -36.47
C ILE A 383 4.23 -40.38 -37.84
N GLY A 384 3.80 -39.11 -37.92
CA GLY A 384 3.47 -38.44 -39.18
C GLY A 384 4.66 -38.18 -40.11
N ILE A 385 5.90 -38.43 -39.65
CA ILE A 385 7.10 -38.15 -40.43
C ILE A 385 7.33 -39.22 -41.49
N LYS A 386 7.47 -38.77 -42.74
CA LYS A 386 7.78 -39.64 -43.88
C LYS A 386 9.24 -40.11 -43.80
N ILE A 387 9.45 -41.42 -43.67
CA ILE A 387 10.78 -42.03 -43.59
C ILE A 387 11.24 -42.48 -44.98
N LYS A 388 10.50 -43.42 -45.59
CA LYS A 388 10.74 -43.96 -46.94
C LYS A 388 9.41 -44.47 -47.49
N LYS A 389 9.26 -44.55 -48.82
CA LYS A 389 8.04 -45.14 -49.44
C LYS A 389 7.77 -46.53 -48.84
N GLY A 390 6.64 -46.68 -48.14
CA GLY A 390 6.18 -47.96 -47.57
C GLY A 390 6.69 -48.30 -46.16
N MET A 391 7.45 -47.41 -45.49
CA MET A 391 7.82 -47.58 -44.08
C MET A 391 7.12 -46.54 -43.22
N GLU A 392 6.18 -47.01 -42.40
CA GLU A 392 5.45 -46.22 -41.40
C GLU A 392 5.68 -46.85 -40.02
N VAL A 393 5.76 -46.02 -38.97
CA VAL A 393 5.92 -46.49 -37.59
C VAL A 393 4.57 -46.39 -36.91
N THR A 394 4.09 -47.50 -36.35
CA THR A 394 2.83 -47.51 -35.61
C THR A 394 3.01 -46.94 -34.20
N LEU A 395 1.91 -46.47 -33.59
CA LEU A 395 1.91 -46.02 -32.19
C LEU A 395 2.42 -47.10 -31.22
N GLN A 396 2.12 -48.38 -31.50
CA GLN A 396 2.58 -49.50 -30.67
C GLN A 396 4.10 -49.71 -30.75
N GLU A 397 4.69 -49.57 -31.95
CA GLU A 397 6.12 -49.73 -32.16
C GLU A 397 6.92 -48.60 -31.52
N ILE A 398 6.48 -47.35 -31.71
CA ILE A 398 7.16 -46.18 -31.11
C ILE A 398 6.99 -46.18 -29.58
N SER A 399 5.82 -46.57 -29.06
CA SER A 399 5.57 -46.65 -27.61
C SER A 399 6.49 -47.65 -26.90
N LYS A 400 6.85 -48.76 -27.56
CA LYS A 400 7.85 -49.70 -27.02
C LYS A 400 9.27 -49.16 -27.16
N ALA A 401 9.56 -48.47 -28.27
CA ALA A 401 10.89 -47.95 -28.55
C ALA A 401 11.30 -46.76 -27.66
N VAL A 402 10.33 -45.99 -27.15
CA VAL A 402 10.58 -44.81 -26.31
C VAL A 402 10.92 -45.17 -24.86
N MET A 403 10.54 -46.35 -24.36
CA MET A 403 10.70 -46.75 -22.95
C MET A 403 12.11 -46.57 -22.37
N PRO A 404 13.22 -46.94 -23.07
CA PRO A 404 14.57 -46.71 -22.55
C PRO A 404 14.90 -45.22 -22.41
N MET A 405 14.34 -44.37 -23.28
CA MET A 405 14.54 -42.93 -23.26
C MET A 405 13.71 -42.30 -22.14
N LEU A 406 12.47 -42.76 -21.94
CA LEU A 406 11.64 -42.39 -20.80
C LEU A 406 12.33 -42.71 -19.47
N ALA A 407 12.86 -43.93 -19.32
CA ALA A 407 13.57 -44.32 -18.10
C ALA A 407 14.78 -43.41 -17.81
N ALA A 408 15.51 -43.02 -18.85
CA ALA A 408 16.64 -42.09 -18.72
C ALA A 408 16.19 -40.67 -18.31
N CYS A 409 15.13 -40.15 -18.93
CA CYS A 409 14.58 -38.84 -18.56
C CYS A 409 13.94 -38.83 -17.17
N ILE A 410 13.28 -39.92 -16.75
CA ILE A 410 12.74 -40.07 -15.38
C ILE A 410 13.88 -40.06 -14.36
N ALA A 411 15.03 -40.68 -14.65
CA ALA A 411 16.18 -40.60 -13.77
C ALA A 411 16.69 -39.14 -13.61
N VAL A 412 16.70 -38.37 -14.71
CA VAL A 412 17.02 -36.93 -14.65
C VAL A 412 15.96 -36.15 -13.88
N LEU A 413 14.67 -36.45 -14.07
CA LEU A 413 13.59 -35.83 -13.31
C LEU A 413 13.79 -36.04 -11.80
N LEU A 414 14.08 -37.24 -11.33
CA LEU A 414 14.31 -37.49 -9.91
C LEU A 414 15.51 -36.69 -9.37
N VAL A 415 16.56 -36.51 -10.17
CA VAL A 415 17.69 -35.65 -9.82
C VAL A 415 17.24 -34.18 -9.71
N VAL A 416 16.48 -33.68 -10.68
CA VAL A 416 15.98 -32.29 -10.69
C VAL A 416 15.00 -32.03 -9.53
N THR A 417 14.13 -33.00 -9.22
CA THR A 417 13.15 -32.90 -8.15
C THR A 417 13.81 -32.87 -6.76
N TYR A 418 14.77 -33.77 -6.49
CA TYR A 418 15.31 -33.93 -5.14
C TYR A 418 16.62 -33.19 -4.91
N ILE A 419 17.25 -32.66 -5.96
CA ILE A 419 18.46 -31.84 -5.89
C ILE A 419 18.17 -30.50 -6.57
N PRO A 420 17.40 -29.59 -5.93
CA PRO A 420 16.95 -28.34 -6.53
C PRO A 420 18.09 -27.42 -6.96
N VAL A 421 19.28 -27.57 -6.36
CA VAL A 421 20.53 -26.89 -6.77
C VAL A 421 20.83 -27.12 -8.27
N THR A 422 20.38 -28.22 -8.86
CA THR A 422 20.51 -28.45 -10.30
C THR A 422 19.77 -27.41 -11.14
N SER A 423 18.68 -26.85 -10.63
CA SER A 423 17.91 -25.77 -11.25
C SER A 423 18.31 -24.40 -10.69
N THR A 424 18.60 -24.28 -9.40
CA THR A 424 18.76 -22.98 -8.73
C THR A 424 20.19 -22.44 -8.69
N ALA A 425 21.23 -23.28 -8.89
CA ALA A 425 22.62 -22.83 -8.77
C ALA A 425 23.02 -21.74 -9.78
N LEU A 426 22.63 -21.92 -11.04
CA LEU A 426 22.97 -20.97 -12.09
C LEU A 426 22.27 -19.61 -11.92
N PRO A 427 20.94 -19.54 -11.70
CA PRO A 427 20.28 -18.26 -11.45
C PRO A 427 20.78 -17.59 -10.16
N LYS A 428 20.97 -18.34 -9.06
CA LYS A 428 21.49 -17.76 -7.80
C LYS A 428 22.91 -17.20 -7.94
N ALA A 429 23.76 -17.79 -8.79
CA ALA A 429 25.13 -17.31 -9.01
C ALA A 429 25.20 -16.04 -9.88
N LEU A 430 24.16 -15.75 -10.67
CA LEU A 430 24.13 -14.62 -11.61
C LEU A 430 23.17 -13.51 -11.19
N ALA A 431 22.26 -13.79 -10.25
CA ALA A 431 21.44 -12.78 -9.61
C ALA A 431 22.33 -11.81 -8.81
N LYS A 432 22.24 -10.51 -9.10
CA LYS A 432 22.86 -9.47 -8.25
C LYS A 432 22.04 -9.35 -6.96
N ASN A 433 22.72 -9.24 -5.82
CA ASN A 433 22.21 -9.03 -4.45
C ASN A 433 20.68 -9.07 -4.31
N GLY A 434 20.11 -10.22 -3.93
CA GLY A 434 18.69 -10.35 -3.58
C GLY A 434 17.69 -10.56 -4.73
N ALA A 435 18.07 -10.36 -6.00
CA ALA A 435 17.14 -10.37 -7.13
C ALA A 435 16.61 -11.76 -7.57
N TYR A 436 16.82 -12.83 -6.80
CA TYR A 436 16.40 -14.18 -7.18
C TYR A 436 14.96 -14.47 -6.73
N SER A 437 14.07 -14.72 -7.69
CA SER A 437 12.62 -14.88 -7.46
C SER A 437 12.17 -16.25 -6.95
N GLY A 438 13.09 -17.17 -6.65
CA GLY A 438 12.76 -18.55 -6.27
C GLY A 438 12.72 -18.85 -4.77
N ASN A 439 13.24 -17.96 -3.91
CA ASN A 439 13.21 -18.19 -2.47
C ASN A 439 11.76 -18.21 -1.98
N SER A 440 11.34 -19.35 -1.44
CA SER A 440 10.06 -19.53 -0.79
C SER A 440 9.95 -18.51 0.34
N ALA A 441 8.87 -17.73 0.35
CA ALA A 441 8.48 -16.91 1.49
C ALA A 441 8.25 -17.81 2.71
N SER A 442 9.32 -18.07 3.44
CA SER A 442 9.36 -18.48 4.83
C SER A 442 10.61 -17.83 5.42
N GLY A 443 10.44 -16.60 5.93
CA GLY A 443 11.45 -15.86 6.69
C GLY A 443 12.69 -15.44 5.89
N GLU A 444 12.57 -14.36 5.12
CA GLU A 444 13.61 -13.33 4.88
C GLU A 444 13.10 -12.39 3.78
N THR A 445 12.47 -11.30 4.25
CA THR A 445 12.34 -9.96 3.65
C THR A 445 12.53 -9.83 2.12
N GLY A 446 11.42 -9.60 1.42
CA GLY A 446 11.37 -9.11 0.03
C GLY A 446 11.80 -7.65 -0.04
N SER A 447 13.10 -7.41 0.18
CA SER A 447 13.65 -6.12 0.53
C SER A 447 14.52 -5.55 -0.60
N THR A 448 13.95 -5.32 -1.78
CA THR A 448 14.68 -4.59 -2.84
C THR A 448 14.68 -3.08 -2.65
N ALA A 449 13.84 -2.53 -1.75
CA ALA A 449 14.00 -1.16 -1.23
C ALA A 449 14.98 -1.10 -0.03
N VAL A 450 15.07 -2.16 0.78
CA VAL A 450 15.89 -2.16 2.02
C VAL A 450 17.39 -2.35 1.74
N SER A 451 17.83 -2.66 0.51
CA SER A 451 19.27 -2.75 0.24
C SER A 451 19.99 -1.41 0.06
N ALA A 452 19.23 -0.30 0.00
CA ALA A 452 19.74 1.07 -0.01
C ALA A 452 19.57 1.78 1.35
N ALA A 453 18.55 1.40 2.12
CA ALA A 453 18.39 1.76 3.52
C ALA A 453 19.43 1.00 4.37
N GLY A 454 20.36 1.68 5.01
CA GLY A 454 21.26 1.04 5.95
C GLY A 454 20.49 0.24 7.01
N GLU A 455 21.08 -0.84 7.52
CA GLU A 455 20.69 -1.44 8.81
C GLU A 455 20.96 -0.41 9.91
N GLU A 456 20.13 0.63 9.98
CA GLU A 456 20.00 1.51 11.12
C GLU A 456 18.88 0.94 12.01
N ASP A 457 19.11 1.00 13.33
CA ASP A 457 18.26 0.44 14.37
C ASP A 457 17.00 1.31 14.53
N HIS A 458 16.09 1.22 13.56
CA HIS A 458 14.85 2.00 13.57
C HIS A 458 13.81 1.39 14.52
N SER A 459 13.15 2.25 15.30
CA SER A 459 12.15 1.91 16.32
C SER A 459 10.98 1.05 15.81
N PHE A 460 10.62 1.18 14.53
CA PHE A 460 9.54 0.40 13.90
C PHE A 460 9.87 -1.09 13.68
N ASN A 461 11.11 -1.54 13.94
CA ASN A 461 11.49 -2.95 13.86
C ASN A 461 11.29 -3.74 15.18
N GLU A 462 11.04 -3.03 16.27
CA GLU A 462 10.85 -3.61 17.60
C GLU A 462 9.39 -3.53 18.03
N ILE A 463 8.88 -4.58 18.67
CA ILE A 463 7.57 -4.61 19.33
C ILE A 463 7.67 -5.57 20.52
N GLY A 464 6.95 -5.29 21.60
CA GLY A 464 6.92 -6.13 22.79
C GLY A 464 6.40 -7.55 22.51
N ASP A 465 6.72 -8.49 23.40
CA ASP A 465 6.08 -9.81 23.43
C ASP A 465 4.82 -9.72 24.30
N TYR A 466 3.67 -9.88 23.67
CA TYR A 466 2.35 -9.78 24.27
C TYR A 466 1.55 -11.07 24.06
N SER A 467 2.24 -12.20 23.89
CA SER A 467 1.63 -13.50 23.57
C SER A 467 0.75 -14.06 24.70
N ASP A 468 0.88 -13.52 25.91
CA ASP A 468 0.17 -13.88 27.14
C ASP A 468 -1.18 -13.16 27.32
N LEU A 469 -1.49 -12.14 26.50
CA LEU A 469 -2.77 -11.40 26.53
C LEU A 469 -3.99 -12.20 26.04
N GLY A 470 -3.91 -13.52 25.92
CA GLY A 470 -5.07 -14.36 25.64
C GLY A 470 -5.61 -14.32 24.21
N TRP A 471 -4.80 -13.96 23.21
CA TRP A 471 -5.19 -13.92 21.80
C TRP A 471 -5.84 -15.22 21.30
N GLU A 472 -6.86 -15.10 20.45
CA GLU A 472 -7.43 -16.21 19.67
C GLU A 472 -6.59 -16.47 18.41
N GLU A 473 -6.53 -17.74 17.97
CA GLU A 473 -5.92 -18.06 16.67
C GLU A 473 -6.82 -17.56 15.54
N THR A 474 -6.37 -16.51 14.85
CA THR A 474 -7.13 -15.88 13.77
C THR A 474 -6.24 -15.49 12.60
N THR A 475 -6.86 -15.24 11.44
CA THR A 475 -6.18 -14.75 10.26
C THR A 475 -6.97 -13.60 9.68
N TRP A 476 -6.31 -12.45 9.57
CA TRP A 476 -6.87 -11.23 9.00
C TRP A 476 -6.37 -11.06 7.57
N ASN A 477 -7.26 -10.69 6.67
CA ASN A 477 -6.91 -10.37 5.30
C ASN A 477 -6.73 -8.86 5.19
N PHE A 478 -5.50 -8.47 4.81
CA PHE A 478 -5.14 -7.12 4.44
C PHE A 478 -5.36 -6.91 2.94
N THR A 479 -5.92 -5.78 2.51
CA THR A 479 -6.00 -5.43 1.08
C THR A 479 -5.52 -4.00 0.78
N CYS A 480 -4.99 -3.80 -0.43
CA CYS A 480 -4.63 -2.49 -0.96
C CYS A 480 -4.81 -2.47 -2.50
N SER A 481 -4.97 -1.28 -3.09
CA SER A 481 -5.21 -1.12 -4.54
C SER A 481 -3.98 -1.27 -5.43
N THR A 482 -2.79 -1.10 -4.87
CA THR A 482 -1.51 -1.09 -5.59
C THR A 482 -0.96 -2.51 -5.77
N THR A 483 0.11 -2.67 -6.56
CA THR A 483 0.67 -4.00 -6.90
C THR A 483 1.39 -4.67 -5.71
N GLU A 484 1.70 -5.96 -5.81
CA GLU A 484 2.37 -6.72 -4.73
C GLU A 484 3.74 -6.16 -4.31
N THR A 485 4.38 -5.33 -5.14
CA THR A 485 5.70 -4.73 -4.88
C THR A 485 5.62 -3.28 -4.43
N SER A 486 4.42 -2.79 -4.13
CA SER A 486 4.21 -1.41 -3.68
C SER A 486 4.53 -1.22 -2.19
N THR A 487 4.83 0.03 -1.83
CA THR A 487 5.05 0.47 -0.45
C THR A 487 3.82 0.20 0.43
N TRP A 488 2.61 0.32 -0.11
CA TRP A 488 1.37 0.03 0.63
C TRP A 488 1.28 -1.45 1.03
N ALA A 489 1.65 -2.34 0.10
CA ALA A 489 1.68 -3.78 0.38
C ALA A 489 2.79 -4.13 1.38
N ASP A 490 3.91 -3.40 1.36
CA ASP A 490 5.00 -3.54 2.33
C ASP A 490 4.60 -3.05 3.73
N GLY A 491 3.84 -1.95 3.85
CA GLY A 491 3.25 -1.50 5.12
C GLY A 491 2.33 -2.57 5.72
N GLY A 492 1.43 -3.15 4.92
CA GLY A 492 0.57 -4.27 5.36
C GLY A 492 1.35 -5.53 5.76
N ARG A 493 2.46 -5.84 5.05
CA ARG A 493 3.37 -6.93 5.43
C ARG A 493 4.07 -6.65 6.75
N LYS A 494 4.54 -5.41 6.96
CA LYS A 494 5.21 -5.00 8.20
C LYS A 494 4.28 -5.12 9.40
N PHE A 495 3.04 -4.66 9.27
CA PHE A 495 2.02 -4.86 10.29
C PHE A 495 1.81 -6.35 10.60
N GLY A 496 1.71 -7.19 9.57
CA GLY A 496 1.60 -8.64 9.73
C GLY A 496 2.78 -9.27 10.49
N GLU A 497 4.00 -8.86 10.18
CA GLU A 497 5.23 -9.28 10.89
C GLU A 497 5.19 -8.87 12.36
N LEU A 498 4.83 -7.61 12.65
CA LEU A 498 4.75 -7.08 14.01
C LEU A 498 3.67 -7.80 14.82
N MET A 499 2.48 -8.02 14.26
CA MET A 499 1.41 -8.78 14.91
C MET A 499 1.79 -10.24 15.14
N GLU A 500 2.47 -10.90 14.20
CA GLU A 500 2.92 -12.27 14.39
C GLU A 500 3.94 -12.37 15.53
N LYS A 501 4.87 -11.41 15.61
CA LYS A 501 5.88 -11.31 16.69
C LYS A 501 5.23 -11.01 18.05
N ALA A 502 4.36 -10.01 18.10
CA ALA A 502 3.70 -9.57 19.33
C ALA A 502 2.77 -10.64 19.92
N THR A 503 2.08 -11.41 19.07
CA THR A 503 1.07 -12.38 19.53
C THR A 503 1.60 -13.81 19.67
N GLY A 504 2.89 -14.05 19.39
CA GLY A 504 3.47 -15.40 19.34
C GLY A 504 2.88 -16.26 18.21
N GLY A 505 2.46 -15.64 17.11
CA GLY A 505 1.93 -16.30 15.92
C GLY A 505 0.43 -16.61 15.92
N LYS A 506 -0.32 -16.11 16.91
CA LYS A 506 -1.76 -16.35 17.05
C LYS A 506 -2.59 -15.48 16.10
N VAL A 507 -2.17 -14.25 15.87
CA VAL A 507 -2.75 -13.38 14.84
C VAL A 507 -1.84 -13.41 13.63
N LYS A 508 -2.39 -13.77 12.47
CA LYS A 508 -1.67 -13.78 11.19
C LYS A 508 -2.35 -12.84 10.20
N VAL A 509 -1.56 -12.20 9.36
CA VAL A 509 -2.06 -11.29 8.33
C VAL A 509 -1.70 -11.81 6.94
N ASN A 510 -2.71 -12.06 6.12
CA ASN A 510 -2.53 -12.39 4.72
C ASN A 510 -2.67 -11.12 3.88
N VAL A 511 -1.65 -10.80 3.06
CA VAL A 511 -1.64 -9.59 2.23
C VAL A 511 -2.20 -9.88 0.84
N TYR A 512 -3.23 -9.13 0.45
CA TYR A 512 -3.89 -9.21 -0.84
C TYR A 512 -3.81 -7.89 -1.60
N ALA A 513 -2.79 -7.73 -2.43
CA ALA A 513 -2.59 -6.52 -3.23
C ALA A 513 -3.52 -6.47 -4.47
N ALA A 514 -3.52 -5.33 -5.16
CA ALA A 514 -4.28 -5.04 -6.38
C ALA A 514 -5.80 -5.27 -6.25
N ASP A 515 -6.34 -5.07 -5.04
CA ASP A 515 -7.74 -5.32 -4.68
C ASP A 515 -8.23 -6.70 -5.17
N GLN A 516 -7.36 -7.71 -5.07
CA GLN A 516 -7.65 -9.03 -5.65
C GLN A 516 -8.85 -9.73 -5.00
N LEU A 517 -9.21 -9.35 -3.77
CA LEU A 517 -10.41 -9.84 -3.07
C LEU A 517 -11.71 -9.24 -3.64
N THR A 518 -11.63 -8.09 -4.31
CA THR A 518 -12.78 -7.32 -4.84
C THR A 518 -12.66 -7.07 -6.34
N ASN A 519 -11.99 -7.99 -7.05
CA ASN A 519 -11.82 -7.98 -8.51
C ASN A 519 -11.14 -6.70 -9.05
N GLY A 520 -10.25 -6.07 -8.27
CA GLY A 520 -9.58 -4.83 -8.67
C GLY A 520 -10.46 -3.59 -8.56
N ASN A 521 -11.65 -3.70 -7.96
CA ASN A 521 -12.53 -2.57 -7.67
C ASN A 521 -12.20 -2.00 -6.28
N GLN A 522 -11.69 -0.77 -6.31
CA GLN A 522 -11.15 -0.08 -5.14
C GLN A 522 -12.24 0.27 -4.13
N SER A 523 -13.39 0.76 -4.59
CA SER A 523 -14.54 1.06 -3.72
C SER A 523 -15.12 -0.21 -3.11
N GLU A 524 -15.22 -1.32 -3.87
CA GLU A 524 -15.64 -2.59 -3.28
C GLU A 524 -14.65 -3.08 -2.21
N GLY A 525 -13.35 -2.79 -2.36
CA GLY A 525 -12.30 -3.07 -1.36
C GLY A 525 -12.58 -2.42 -0.02
N ILE A 526 -12.83 -1.11 -0.03
CA ILE A 526 -13.19 -0.34 1.17
C ILE A 526 -14.54 -0.81 1.74
N GLN A 527 -15.52 -1.10 0.89
CA GLN A 527 -16.81 -1.60 1.36
C GLN A 527 -16.68 -2.99 2.02
N ALA A 528 -15.79 -3.85 1.54
CA ALA A 528 -15.49 -5.13 2.17
C ALA A 528 -14.81 -4.96 3.54
N LEU A 529 -13.96 -3.93 3.69
CA LEU A 529 -13.36 -3.57 4.99
C LEU A 529 -14.44 -3.11 5.99
N MET A 530 -15.35 -2.23 5.58
CA MET A 530 -16.48 -1.78 6.42
C MET A 530 -17.35 -2.96 6.86
N ASN A 531 -17.50 -3.97 6.01
CA ASN A 531 -18.25 -5.19 6.36
C ASN A 531 -17.46 -6.17 7.24
N GLY A 532 -16.13 -6.08 7.29
CA GLY A 532 -15.26 -7.00 8.03
C GLY A 532 -15.08 -8.38 7.40
N ASP A 533 -15.60 -8.63 6.19
CA ASP A 533 -15.48 -9.89 5.45
C ASP A 533 -15.59 -9.64 3.92
N PRO A 534 -14.69 -10.17 3.08
CA PRO A 534 -13.49 -10.95 3.40
C PRO A 534 -12.29 -10.13 3.85
N VAL A 535 -12.44 -8.82 4.03
CA VAL A 535 -11.35 -7.89 4.34
C VAL A 535 -11.49 -7.42 5.78
N GLN A 536 -10.44 -7.60 6.58
CA GLN A 536 -10.41 -7.12 7.96
C GLN A 536 -9.56 -5.86 8.11
N ILE A 537 -8.56 -5.69 7.26
CA ILE A 537 -7.59 -4.60 7.33
C ILE A 537 -7.36 -4.07 5.92
N SER A 538 -7.17 -2.76 5.76
CA SER A 538 -6.78 -2.21 4.48
C SER A 538 -5.94 -0.96 4.61
N MET A 539 -5.18 -0.65 3.56
CA MET A 539 -4.47 0.60 3.40
C MET A 539 -4.83 1.17 2.02
N HIS A 540 -5.66 2.22 2.01
CA HIS A 540 -6.18 2.84 0.79
C HIS A 540 -6.08 4.37 0.87
N SER A 541 -5.95 4.99 -0.31
CA SER A 541 -5.84 6.44 -0.47
C SER A 541 -7.11 7.19 -0.06
N ASN A 542 -6.95 8.39 0.52
CA ASN A 542 -8.05 9.28 0.85
C ASN A 542 -8.93 9.60 -0.38
N LEU A 543 -8.35 9.63 -1.58
CA LEU A 543 -9.08 9.86 -2.84
C LEU A 543 -10.09 8.75 -3.13
N ILE A 544 -9.79 7.50 -2.76
CA ILE A 544 -10.70 6.36 -2.95
C ILE A 544 -11.82 6.40 -1.91
N TYR A 545 -11.48 6.73 -0.66
CA TYR A 545 -12.45 6.97 0.41
C TYR A 545 -13.41 8.12 0.09
N SER A 546 -12.96 9.08 -0.73
CA SER A 546 -13.78 10.22 -1.13
C SER A 546 -15.05 9.87 -1.92
N ALA A 547 -15.10 8.65 -2.49
CA ALA A 547 -16.30 8.12 -3.12
C ALA A 547 -17.41 7.75 -2.11
N PHE A 548 -17.04 7.54 -0.84
CA PHE A 548 -17.95 7.29 0.27
C PHE A 548 -18.26 8.57 1.03
N ASP A 549 -17.22 9.36 1.33
CA ASP A 549 -17.36 10.66 2.00
C ASP A 549 -16.47 11.71 1.34
N PRO A 550 -17.03 12.73 0.66
CA PRO A 550 -16.25 13.72 -0.06
C PRO A 550 -15.35 14.55 0.86
N ARG A 551 -15.59 14.59 2.19
CA ARG A 551 -14.75 15.28 3.18
C ARG A 551 -13.29 14.81 3.12
N PHE A 552 -13.03 13.53 2.81
CA PHE A 552 -11.67 12.99 2.64
C PHE A 552 -10.86 13.65 1.52
N ASN A 553 -11.49 14.41 0.61
CA ASN A 553 -10.76 15.19 -0.39
C ASN A 553 -10.00 16.39 0.20
N VAL A 554 -10.28 16.80 1.43
CA VAL A 554 -9.62 17.95 2.07
C VAL A 554 -8.10 17.83 2.06
N VAL A 555 -7.60 16.59 2.23
CA VAL A 555 -6.18 16.24 2.19
C VAL A 555 -5.54 16.66 0.87
N SER A 556 -6.30 16.69 -0.22
CA SER A 556 -5.80 16.94 -1.57
C SER A 556 -6.12 18.34 -2.09
N LEU A 557 -6.47 19.28 -1.21
CA LEU A 557 -6.50 20.70 -1.56
C LEU A 557 -5.13 21.13 -2.09
N PRO A 558 -5.09 21.90 -3.19
CA PRO A 558 -3.84 22.18 -3.86
C PRO A 558 -2.98 23.15 -3.03
N PHE A 559 -1.67 22.86 -2.96
CA PHE A 559 -0.64 23.70 -2.32
C PHE A 559 -0.82 23.96 -0.83
N ILE A 560 -1.53 23.11 -0.09
CA ILE A 560 -1.69 23.28 1.37
C ILE A 560 -0.52 22.73 2.19
N TYR A 561 0.40 21.97 1.58
CA TYR A 561 1.59 21.43 2.28
C TYR A 561 2.86 22.00 1.67
N ASP A 562 3.75 22.48 2.54
CA ASP A 562 5.05 23.01 2.13
C ASP A 562 6.14 21.91 2.06
N SER A 563 5.95 20.80 2.77
CA SER A 563 6.91 19.69 2.88
C SER A 563 6.21 18.40 3.38
N VAL A 564 6.92 17.27 3.32
CA VAL A 564 6.43 16.01 3.92
C VAL A 564 6.34 16.10 5.45
N GLU A 565 7.19 16.90 6.09
CA GLU A 565 7.14 17.15 7.53
C GLU A 565 5.93 17.98 7.95
N ASP A 566 5.52 18.96 7.12
CA ASP A 566 4.28 19.71 7.32
C ASP A 566 3.04 18.82 7.14
N ALA A 567 3.09 17.89 6.18
CA ALA A 567 2.05 16.89 6.02
C ALA A 567 1.95 15.95 7.24
N ASP A 568 3.07 15.43 7.72
CA ASP A 568 3.14 14.59 8.93
C ASP A 568 2.56 15.31 10.15
N ALA A 569 2.96 16.57 10.38
CA ALA A 569 2.47 17.35 11.51
C ALA A 569 0.95 17.54 11.49
N LYS A 570 0.33 17.65 10.30
CA LYS A 570 -1.13 17.74 10.15
C LYS A 570 -1.82 16.39 10.35
N PHE A 571 -1.28 15.32 9.77
CA PHE A 571 -1.88 13.97 9.90
C PHE A 571 -1.74 13.37 11.30
N ASP A 572 -0.69 13.76 12.03
CA ASP A 572 -0.45 13.29 13.40
C ASP A 572 -1.03 14.27 14.45
N GLY A 573 -1.58 15.41 14.00
CA GLY A 573 -2.24 16.42 14.83
C GLY A 573 -3.77 16.44 14.67
N GLU A 574 -4.39 17.55 15.04
CA GLU A 574 -5.85 17.72 15.09
C GLU A 574 -6.53 17.43 13.74
N ALA A 575 -5.94 17.86 12.62
CA ALA A 575 -6.50 17.65 11.29
C ALA A 575 -6.62 16.15 10.95
N GLY A 576 -5.62 15.36 11.35
CA GLY A 576 -5.65 13.90 11.25
C GLY A 576 -6.69 13.25 12.14
N GLU A 577 -6.86 13.71 13.38
CA GLU A 577 -7.89 13.20 14.30
C GLU A 577 -9.31 13.41 13.73
N LYS A 578 -9.60 14.57 13.14
CA LYS A 578 -10.89 14.80 12.44
C LYS A 578 -11.12 13.77 11.33
N LEU A 579 -10.08 13.38 10.58
CA LEU A 579 -10.22 12.32 9.56
C LEU A 579 -10.48 10.94 10.18
N LYS A 580 -9.87 10.64 11.33
CA LYS A 580 -10.10 9.38 12.07
C LYS A 580 -11.53 9.32 12.62
N GLU A 581 -12.04 10.44 13.13
CA GLU A 581 -13.44 10.56 13.57
C GLU A 581 -14.40 10.26 12.42
N ILE A 582 -14.17 10.86 11.24
CA ILE A 582 -14.98 10.57 10.05
C ILE A 582 -14.89 9.08 9.68
N LEU A 583 -13.71 8.46 9.70
CA LEU A 583 -13.56 7.02 9.44
C LEU A 583 -14.36 6.15 10.42
N SER A 584 -14.42 6.55 11.68
CA SER A 584 -15.18 5.83 12.72
C SER A 584 -16.68 5.78 12.45
N GLU A 585 -17.25 6.83 11.82
CA GLU A 585 -18.66 6.86 11.38
C GLU A 585 -18.99 5.75 10.37
N TYR A 586 -17.97 5.26 9.64
CA TYR A 586 -18.10 4.16 8.68
C TYR A 586 -17.74 2.79 9.27
N GLY A 587 -17.62 2.68 10.58
CA GLY A 587 -17.27 1.43 11.26
C GLY A 587 -15.82 1.00 11.00
N LEU A 588 -14.91 1.97 10.93
CA LEU A 588 -13.49 1.74 10.72
C LEU A 588 -12.66 2.36 11.84
N HIS A 589 -11.77 1.56 12.42
CA HIS A 589 -10.76 2.04 13.34
C HIS A 589 -9.47 2.34 12.56
N CYS A 590 -9.03 3.59 12.57
CA CYS A 590 -7.82 4.03 11.89
C CYS A 590 -6.61 3.91 12.81
N MET A 591 -5.72 2.95 12.52
CA MET A 591 -4.51 2.72 13.32
C MET A 591 -3.42 3.78 13.04
N GLY A 592 -3.54 4.51 11.94
CA GLY A 592 -2.67 5.61 11.56
C GLY A 592 -2.83 6.04 10.10
N ILE A 593 -2.28 7.20 9.78
CA ILE A 593 -2.34 7.79 8.43
C ILE A 593 -0.95 7.67 7.79
N ALA A 594 -0.81 6.74 6.86
CA ALA A 594 0.40 6.52 6.06
C ALA A 594 0.49 7.50 4.88
N GLU A 595 1.60 7.44 4.16
CA GLU A 595 1.88 8.35 3.06
C GLU A 595 1.63 7.67 1.71
N ASN A 596 0.95 8.37 0.80
CA ASN A 596 1.16 8.09 -0.62
C ASN A 596 2.18 9.09 -1.19
N GLY A 597 2.04 10.37 -0.84
CA GLY A 597 3.03 11.43 -1.09
C GLY A 597 2.52 12.53 -2.02
N PHE A 598 3.44 13.41 -2.42
CA PHE A 598 3.19 14.43 -3.45
C PHE A 598 2.89 13.76 -4.80
N ARG A 599 1.84 14.23 -5.48
CA ARG A 599 1.35 13.65 -6.73
C ARG A 599 2.02 14.31 -7.92
N GLU A 600 2.79 13.52 -8.67
CA GLU A 600 3.52 14.02 -9.84
C GLU A 600 2.75 13.81 -11.14
N LEU A 601 2.86 14.80 -12.03
CA LEU A 601 2.20 14.77 -13.32
C LEU A 601 3.09 14.05 -14.34
N THR A 602 2.59 12.97 -14.94
CA THR A 602 3.24 12.33 -16.09
C THR A 602 2.39 12.43 -17.34
N ASN A 603 3.01 12.63 -18.50
CA ASN A 603 2.28 12.63 -19.77
C ASN A 603 3.15 12.16 -20.96
N SER A 604 2.49 11.87 -22.09
CA SER A 604 3.13 11.44 -23.34
C SER A 604 3.33 12.53 -24.39
N VAL A 605 2.96 13.77 -24.10
CA VAL A 605 2.86 14.83 -25.11
C VAL A 605 3.98 15.87 -25.00
N ARG A 606 4.22 16.45 -23.82
CA ARG A 606 5.17 17.56 -23.61
C ARG A 606 5.58 17.73 -22.15
N GLU A 607 6.70 18.41 -21.90
CA GLU A 607 7.01 18.98 -20.58
C GLU A 607 5.92 20.00 -20.18
N VAL A 608 5.57 20.02 -18.89
CA VAL A 608 4.61 20.99 -18.33
C VAL A 608 5.38 21.89 -17.37
N LYS A 609 5.46 23.19 -17.71
CA LYS A 609 6.18 24.22 -16.93
C LYS A 609 5.29 25.36 -16.45
N SER A 610 4.14 25.56 -17.07
CA SER A 610 3.14 26.53 -16.62
C SER A 610 1.72 26.01 -16.86
N VAL A 611 0.73 26.71 -16.30
CA VAL A 611 -0.69 26.37 -16.50
C VAL A 611 -1.10 26.36 -17.99
N ASP A 612 -0.39 27.09 -18.85
CA ASP A 612 -0.65 27.07 -20.29
C ASP A 612 -0.34 25.71 -20.94
N ASP A 613 0.63 24.96 -20.43
CA ASP A 613 1.02 23.66 -20.97
C ASP A 613 -0.01 22.56 -20.68
N MET A 614 -0.79 22.74 -19.60
CA MET A 614 -1.89 21.86 -19.19
C MET A 614 -3.09 21.92 -20.12
N LYS A 615 -3.24 23.01 -20.90
CA LYS A 615 -4.43 23.25 -21.73
C LYS A 615 -4.68 22.10 -22.72
N ASN A 616 -5.87 21.51 -22.60
CA ASN A 616 -6.37 20.39 -23.41
C ASN A 616 -5.55 19.09 -23.31
N LEU A 617 -4.67 18.97 -22.31
CA LEU A 617 -3.98 17.71 -22.05
C LEU A 617 -4.98 16.72 -21.45
N LYS A 618 -5.11 15.53 -22.03
CA LYS A 618 -6.06 14.53 -21.53
C LYS A 618 -5.48 13.79 -20.34
N ILE A 619 -5.94 14.11 -19.14
CA ILE A 619 -5.37 13.56 -17.92
C ILE A 619 -6.34 12.59 -17.26
N ARG A 620 -5.86 11.38 -16.94
CA ARG A 620 -6.53 10.52 -15.97
C ARG A 620 -6.34 11.13 -14.59
N VAL A 621 -7.45 11.30 -13.87
CA VAL A 621 -7.44 11.76 -12.47
C VAL A 621 -8.02 10.65 -11.60
N ALA A 622 -7.44 10.42 -10.41
CA ALA A 622 -8.03 9.54 -9.41
C ALA A 622 -9.42 10.05 -8.97
N GLY A 623 -10.31 9.16 -8.53
CA GLY A 623 -11.73 9.46 -8.36
C GLY A 623 -12.06 10.45 -7.24
N SER A 624 -11.87 11.74 -7.51
CA SER A 624 -12.11 12.86 -6.60
C SER A 624 -12.77 14.02 -7.35
N ASN A 625 -13.89 14.51 -6.85
CA ASN A 625 -14.59 15.65 -7.43
C ASN A 625 -13.76 16.95 -7.29
N LEU A 626 -13.02 17.08 -6.18
CA LEU A 626 -12.10 18.19 -5.96
C LEU A 626 -10.98 18.20 -7.01
N LEU A 627 -10.29 17.07 -7.19
CA LEU A 627 -9.21 16.99 -8.18
C LEU A 627 -9.73 17.22 -9.60
N MET A 628 -10.89 16.66 -9.94
CA MET A 628 -11.52 16.90 -11.24
C MET A 628 -11.76 18.41 -11.48
N GLU A 629 -12.18 19.17 -10.47
CA GLU A 629 -12.33 20.61 -10.58
C GLU A 629 -10.98 21.34 -10.66
N CYS A 630 -9.96 20.94 -9.87
CA CYS A 630 -8.60 21.49 -9.95
C CYS A 630 -8.00 21.33 -11.36
N TYR A 631 -8.02 20.12 -11.92
CA TYR A 631 -7.48 19.86 -13.26
C TYR A 631 -8.24 20.58 -14.37
N LYS A 632 -9.55 20.77 -14.20
CA LYS A 632 -10.35 21.61 -15.09
C LYS A 632 -9.96 23.09 -15.00
N ARG A 633 -9.72 23.62 -13.80
CA ARG A 633 -9.23 25.00 -13.58
C ARG A 633 -7.83 25.22 -14.14
N TRP A 634 -6.96 24.22 -14.06
CA TRP A 634 -5.65 24.21 -14.75
C TRP A 634 -5.76 24.01 -16.28
N GLY A 635 -6.96 23.78 -16.82
CA GLY A 635 -7.22 23.72 -18.26
C GLY A 635 -7.06 22.35 -18.91
N ALA A 636 -6.87 21.28 -18.14
CA ALA A 636 -6.77 19.91 -18.65
C ALA A 636 -8.16 19.33 -19.02
N ASP A 637 -8.16 18.34 -19.92
CA ASP A 637 -9.33 17.49 -20.22
C ASP A 637 -9.28 16.26 -19.31
N ALA A 638 -9.79 16.44 -18.08
CA ALA A 638 -9.71 15.43 -17.02
C ALA A 638 -10.77 14.32 -17.19
N THR A 639 -10.38 13.07 -16.95
CA THR A 639 -11.29 11.92 -16.91
C THR A 639 -10.98 11.02 -15.72
N ASN A 640 -12.01 10.66 -14.96
CA ASN A 640 -11.89 9.73 -13.83
C ASN A 640 -11.78 8.28 -14.35
N LEU A 641 -10.75 7.55 -13.92
CA LEU A 641 -10.56 6.12 -14.19
C LEU A 641 -9.96 5.40 -12.97
N ASN A 642 -10.34 4.13 -12.77
CA ASN A 642 -9.77 3.28 -11.74
C ASN A 642 -8.27 3.04 -11.97
N TRP A 643 -7.52 2.84 -10.88
CA TRP A 643 -6.07 2.65 -10.97
C TRP A 643 -5.68 1.45 -11.84
N SER A 644 -6.41 0.33 -11.69
CA SER A 644 -6.22 -0.90 -12.45
C SER A 644 -6.38 -0.76 -13.97
N GLU A 645 -7.05 0.29 -14.44
CA GLU A 645 -7.28 0.59 -15.86
C GLU A 645 -6.25 1.59 -16.43
N THR A 646 -5.51 2.28 -15.56
CA THR A 646 -4.74 3.47 -15.90
C THR A 646 -3.59 3.17 -16.88
N TYR A 647 -2.75 2.17 -16.61
CA TYR A 647 -1.66 1.80 -17.52
C TYR A 647 -2.17 1.47 -18.92
N THR A 648 -3.29 0.73 -19.02
CA THR A 648 -3.88 0.37 -20.31
C THR A 648 -4.43 1.59 -21.04
N ALA A 649 -5.07 2.52 -20.32
CA ALA A 649 -5.59 3.76 -20.89
C ALA A 649 -4.47 4.67 -21.44
N LEU A 650 -3.33 4.76 -20.73
CA LEU A 650 -2.13 5.48 -21.19
C LEU A 650 -1.51 4.80 -22.41
N GLN A 651 -1.32 3.48 -22.36
CA GLN A 651 -0.76 2.71 -23.47
C GLN A 651 -1.59 2.84 -24.75
N GLN A 652 -2.92 2.93 -24.62
CA GLN A 652 -3.84 3.10 -25.73
C GLN A 652 -4.04 4.57 -26.15
N ASN A 653 -3.42 5.52 -25.46
CA ASN A 653 -3.67 6.97 -25.60
C ASN A 653 -5.17 7.34 -25.51
N THR A 654 -5.92 6.61 -24.66
CA THR A 654 -7.29 7.03 -24.29
C THR A 654 -7.23 8.28 -23.41
N VAL A 655 -6.21 8.33 -22.55
CA VAL A 655 -5.70 9.51 -21.86
C VAL A 655 -4.23 9.71 -22.27
N GLU A 656 -3.74 10.94 -22.21
CA GLU A 656 -2.39 11.34 -22.58
C GLU A 656 -1.45 11.41 -21.37
N GLY A 657 -2.01 11.58 -20.17
CA GLY A 657 -1.26 11.60 -18.93
C GLY A 657 -2.05 11.15 -17.72
N GLN A 658 -1.39 11.13 -16.57
CA GLN A 658 -1.93 10.78 -15.26
C GLN A 658 -1.17 11.52 -14.16
N GLU A 659 -1.65 11.39 -12.93
CA GLU A 659 -1.09 12.00 -11.74
C GLU A 659 -1.02 10.98 -10.58
N ASN A 660 0.13 10.84 -9.93
CA ASN A 660 0.34 10.03 -8.72
C ASN A 660 1.77 10.21 -8.19
N PRO A 661 2.05 9.86 -6.92
CA PRO A 661 3.40 9.82 -6.37
C PRO A 661 4.30 8.83 -7.09
N LEU A 662 5.61 9.14 -7.15
CA LEU A 662 6.62 8.37 -7.89
C LEU A 662 6.63 6.87 -7.55
N PRO A 663 6.62 6.42 -6.28
CA PRO A 663 6.66 5.00 -5.94
C PRO A 663 5.47 4.22 -6.50
N ALA A 664 4.27 4.82 -6.47
CA ALA A 664 3.06 4.20 -6.97
C ALA A 664 3.10 3.99 -8.50
N ILE A 665 3.56 5.01 -9.25
CA ILE A 665 3.63 4.94 -10.71
C ILE A 665 4.82 4.08 -11.20
N ASP A 666 5.88 3.98 -10.40
CA ASP A 666 6.99 3.05 -10.62
C ASP A 666 6.58 1.60 -10.48
N ALA A 667 5.88 1.27 -9.40
CA ALA A 667 5.33 -0.07 -9.16
C ALA A 667 4.32 -0.51 -10.26
N ALA A 668 3.75 0.45 -10.99
CA ALA A 668 2.83 0.23 -12.10
C ALA A 668 3.47 0.34 -13.50
N SER A 669 4.80 0.52 -13.60
CA SER A 669 5.55 0.62 -14.85
C SER A 669 5.13 1.78 -15.77
N VAL A 670 4.53 2.85 -15.22
CA VAL A 670 4.00 3.99 -16.00
C VAL A 670 5.07 4.65 -16.89
N GLN A 671 6.32 4.67 -16.45
CA GLN A 671 7.49 5.17 -17.18
C GLN A 671 7.74 4.51 -18.54
N GLU A 672 7.18 3.32 -18.78
CA GLU A 672 7.29 2.66 -20.08
C GLU A 672 6.51 3.37 -21.19
N VAL A 673 5.49 4.15 -20.80
CA VAL A 673 4.56 4.81 -21.74
C VAL A 673 4.45 6.33 -21.50
N GLN A 674 5.20 6.89 -20.54
CA GLN A 674 5.14 8.30 -20.16
C GLN A 674 6.55 8.95 -20.17
N PRO A 675 6.95 9.61 -21.27
CA PRO A 675 8.26 10.24 -21.41
C PRO A 675 8.48 11.53 -20.61
N TYR A 676 7.45 12.18 -20.09
CA TYR A 676 7.58 13.43 -19.34
C TYR A 676 7.02 13.27 -17.94
N CYS A 677 7.77 13.74 -16.94
CA CYS A 677 7.35 13.81 -15.55
C CYS A 677 7.64 15.23 -15.00
N SER A 678 6.64 15.87 -14.41
CA SER A 678 6.74 17.19 -13.79
C SER A 678 6.64 17.02 -12.28
N MET A 679 7.75 17.32 -11.60
CA MET A 679 7.88 17.36 -10.13
C MET A 679 7.36 18.70 -9.63
N TRP A 680 6.09 18.79 -9.27
CA TRP A 680 5.38 20.07 -9.10
C TRP A 680 4.72 20.24 -7.72
N ASP A 681 4.62 19.17 -6.94
CA ASP A 681 4.13 19.13 -5.56
C ASP A 681 2.78 19.82 -5.33
N ALA A 682 1.92 19.88 -6.35
CA ALA A 682 0.70 20.66 -6.27
C ALA A 682 -0.34 20.02 -5.34
N ILE A 683 -0.35 18.70 -5.24
CA ILE A 683 -1.36 17.91 -4.52
C ILE A 683 -0.65 16.85 -3.69
N TYR A 684 -1.16 16.59 -2.49
CA TYR A 684 -0.75 15.50 -1.62
C TYR A 684 -1.87 14.45 -1.46
N ASP A 685 -1.47 13.21 -1.17
CA ASP A 685 -2.36 12.07 -0.93
C ASP A 685 -1.85 11.25 0.25
N CYS A 686 -2.75 10.81 1.12
CA CYS A 686 -2.45 9.99 2.29
C CYS A 686 -3.15 8.63 2.23
N LEU A 687 -2.68 7.69 3.04
CA LEU A 687 -3.24 6.35 3.13
C LEU A 687 -3.87 6.13 4.51
N PHE A 688 -5.15 5.82 4.56
CA PHE A 688 -5.77 5.41 5.83
C PHE A 688 -5.46 3.94 6.08
N PHE A 689 -4.77 3.64 7.18
CA PHE A 689 -4.50 2.28 7.59
C PHE A 689 -5.53 1.82 8.62
N CYS A 690 -6.57 1.14 8.12
CA CYS A 690 -7.78 0.85 8.89
C CYS A 690 -7.96 -0.64 9.16
N ILE A 691 -8.52 -0.93 10.33
CA ILE A 691 -9.12 -2.23 10.68
C ILE A 691 -10.63 -2.04 10.86
N ASN A 692 -11.41 -3.08 10.56
CA ASN A 692 -12.85 -3.07 10.83
C ASN A 692 -13.14 -2.83 12.34
N GLN A 693 -14.04 -1.90 12.64
CA GLN A 693 -14.32 -1.45 14.01
C GLN A 693 -14.91 -2.57 14.88
N ASP A 694 -15.80 -3.41 14.36
CA ASP A 694 -16.40 -4.49 15.16
C ASP A 694 -15.35 -5.54 15.57
N ILE A 695 -14.39 -5.79 14.69
CA ILE A 695 -13.26 -6.68 15.00
C ILE A 695 -12.36 -6.07 16.07
N TYR A 696 -12.02 -4.78 15.93
CA TYR A 696 -11.21 -4.06 16.90
C TYR A 696 -11.89 -3.96 18.27
N ASN A 697 -13.19 -3.66 18.31
CA ASN A 697 -14.00 -3.63 19.52
C ASN A 697 -14.17 -5.00 20.19
N GLY A 698 -13.93 -6.09 19.45
CA GLY A 698 -13.92 -7.45 19.98
C GLY A 698 -12.67 -7.81 20.79
N LEU A 699 -11.63 -6.99 20.74
CA LEU A 699 -10.36 -7.18 21.46
C LEU A 699 -10.42 -6.59 22.88
N THR A 700 -9.55 -7.03 23.78
CA THR A 700 -9.38 -6.37 25.10
C THR A 700 -8.64 -5.04 24.94
N PRO A 701 -8.76 -4.09 25.90
CA PRO A 701 -8.02 -2.83 25.84
C PRO A 701 -6.50 -3.00 25.68
N GLU A 702 -5.91 -4.02 26.32
CA GLU A 702 -4.49 -4.32 26.18
C GLU A 702 -4.15 -4.87 24.78
N GLN A 703 -5.03 -5.66 24.18
CA GLN A 703 -4.87 -6.14 22.81
C GLN A 703 -5.04 -5.03 21.78
N GLN A 704 -5.98 -4.11 22.02
CA GLN A 704 -6.20 -2.91 21.20
C GLN A 704 -4.95 -2.04 21.15
N ALA A 705 -4.34 -1.77 22.31
CA ALA A 705 -3.08 -1.02 22.40
C ALA A 705 -1.96 -1.67 21.58
N VAL A 706 -1.87 -3.00 21.54
CA VAL A 706 -0.88 -3.72 20.73
C VAL A 706 -1.17 -3.60 19.22
N VAL A 707 -2.44 -3.65 18.83
CA VAL A 707 -2.84 -3.44 17.43
C VAL A 707 -2.49 -2.03 16.96
N ASP A 708 -2.75 -1.02 17.80
CA ASP A 708 -2.42 0.36 17.49
C ASP A 708 -0.91 0.61 17.45
N GLU A 709 -0.16 0.07 18.42
CA GLU A 709 1.32 0.14 18.40
C GLU A 709 1.89 -0.49 17.11
N ALA A 710 1.40 -1.67 16.73
CA ALA A 710 1.82 -2.33 15.49
C ALA A 710 1.42 -1.54 14.25
N GLY A 711 0.22 -0.94 14.25
CA GLY A 711 -0.31 -0.11 13.19
C GLY A 711 0.52 1.15 12.97
N GLN A 712 0.82 1.89 14.04
CA GLN A 712 1.65 3.10 14.00
C GLN A 712 3.07 2.79 13.51
N LYS A 713 3.72 1.73 14.02
CA LYS A 713 5.05 1.32 13.53
C LYS A 713 5.03 0.92 12.05
N ALA A 714 3.96 0.30 11.58
CA ALA A 714 3.81 -0.02 10.17
C ALA A 714 3.62 1.24 9.30
N VAL A 715 2.92 2.26 9.82
CA VAL A 715 2.80 3.59 9.19
C VAL A 715 4.16 4.29 9.13
N GLU A 716 4.94 4.30 10.21
CA GLU A 716 6.31 4.86 10.23
C GLU A 716 7.20 4.18 9.19
N TYR A 717 7.16 2.85 9.13
CA TYR A 717 7.90 2.07 8.15
C TYR A 717 7.46 2.39 6.71
N GLU A 718 6.15 2.53 6.48
CA GLU A 718 5.58 2.86 5.18
C GLU A 718 6.05 4.25 4.71
N ARG A 719 5.90 5.28 5.55
CA ARG A 719 6.40 6.64 5.27
C ARG A 719 7.89 6.63 4.93
N TYR A 720 8.69 5.87 5.69
CA TYR A 720 10.13 5.74 5.45
C TYR A 720 10.45 5.15 4.06
N ILE A 721 9.85 4.00 3.72
CA ILE A 721 10.14 3.33 2.44
C ILE A 721 9.61 4.14 1.26
N ASN A 722 8.48 4.84 1.42
CA ASN A 722 7.89 5.68 0.38
C ASN A 722 8.83 6.83 0.01
N ARG A 723 9.39 7.53 1.00
CA ARG A 723 10.33 8.64 0.81
C ARG A 723 11.72 8.21 0.33
N SER A 724 12.17 7.02 0.73
CA SER A 724 13.54 6.56 0.46
C SER A 724 13.82 6.23 -1.02
N GLY A 725 12.78 6.06 -1.84
CA GLY A 725 12.89 5.55 -3.21
C GLY A 725 13.00 6.61 -4.30
N ASP A 726 12.62 7.85 -4.05
CA ASP A 726 12.34 8.82 -5.12
C ASP A 726 13.57 9.15 -5.98
N GLU A 727 14.73 9.43 -5.37
CA GLU A 727 15.96 9.71 -6.11
C GLU A 727 16.39 8.51 -6.98
N GLU A 728 16.31 7.28 -6.44
CA GLU A 728 16.63 6.06 -7.20
C GLU A 728 15.69 5.86 -8.37
N ILE A 729 14.39 6.08 -8.17
CA ILE A 729 13.37 5.95 -9.19
C ILE A 729 13.64 6.95 -10.31
N MET A 730 13.88 8.22 -9.97
CA MET A 730 14.14 9.29 -10.93
C MET A 730 15.40 9.01 -11.75
N ASP A 731 16.52 8.67 -11.10
CA ASP A 731 17.77 8.33 -11.78
C ASP A 731 17.58 7.14 -12.71
N ARG A 732 16.90 6.09 -12.23
CA ARG A 732 16.62 4.88 -13.02
C ARG A 732 15.76 5.19 -14.23
N TRP A 733 14.71 6.00 -14.06
CA TRP A 733 13.81 6.38 -15.15
C TRP A 733 14.51 7.23 -16.20
N ALA A 734 15.33 8.19 -15.77
CA ALA A 734 16.13 9.00 -16.67
C ALA A 734 17.12 8.14 -17.48
N GLU A 735 17.85 7.23 -16.81
CA GLU A 735 18.88 6.42 -17.45
C GLU A 735 18.33 5.28 -18.33
N LYS A 736 17.30 4.56 -17.85
CA LYS A 736 16.81 3.34 -18.51
C LYS A 736 15.62 3.60 -19.44
N ASN A 737 14.72 4.50 -19.04
CA ASN A 737 13.47 4.76 -19.76
C ASN A 737 13.54 6.04 -20.59
N GLY A 738 14.52 6.91 -20.33
CA GLY A 738 14.68 8.19 -21.03
C GLY A 738 13.60 9.21 -20.66
N VAL A 739 13.06 9.13 -19.44
CA VAL A 739 12.06 10.08 -18.93
C VAL A 739 12.73 11.43 -18.69
N THR A 740 12.09 12.50 -19.17
CA THR A 740 12.48 13.88 -18.89
C THR A 740 11.75 14.37 -17.65
N PHE A 741 12.51 14.70 -16.62
CA PHE A 741 12.01 15.33 -15.40
C PHE A 741 12.08 16.86 -15.51
N THR A 742 10.97 17.53 -15.18
CA THR A 742 10.90 18.98 -14.99
C THR A 742 10.80 19.24 -13.50
N GLN A 743 11.76 19.98 -12.93
CA GLN A 743 11.79 20.28 -11.50
C GLN A 743 10.91 21.48 -11.16
N LYS A 744 10.41 21.55 -9.93
CA LYS A 744 9.51 22.60 -9.45
C LYS A 744 10.08 24.01 -9.63
N GLU A 745 11.39 24.18 -9.44
CA GLU A 745 12.07 25.47 -9.56
C GLU A 745 12.12 25.98 -11.02
N ASP A 746 11.93 25.08 -11.99
CA ASP A 746 11.86 25.40 -13.41
C ASP A 746 10.42 25.68 -13.89
N MET A 747 9.44 25.69 -12.98
CA MET A 747 8.02 25.89 -13.26
C MET A 747 7.49 27.24 -12.74
N ASP A 748 6.48 27.75 -13.44
CA ASP A 748 5.67 28.91 -13.02
C ASP A 748 4.56 28.45 -12.06
N ILE A 749 4.96 28.12 -10.81
CA ILE A 749 4.04 27.65 -9.76
C ILE A 749 2.97 28.69 -9.44
N ASP A 750 3.28 29.97 -9.52
CA ASP A 750 2.32 31.07 -9.27
C ASP A 750 1.15 31.00 -10.27
N SER A 751 1.42 30.72 -11.55
CA SER A 751 0.34 30.54 -12.55
C SER A 751 -0.61 29.38 -12.22
N PHE A 752 -0.11 28.31 -11.58
CA PHE A 752 -0.95 27.19 -11.16
C PHE A 752 -1.77 27.55 -9.92
N LYS A 753 -1.19 28.30 -8.97
CA LYS A 753 -1.89 28.80 -7.77
C LYS A 753 -3.02 29.77 -8.15
N GLU A 754 -2.73 30.76 -9.00
CA GLU A 754 -3.73 31.71 -9.50
C GLU A 754 -4.91 31.01 -10.18
N ALA A 755 -4.66 29.92 -10.93
CA ALA A 755 -5.72 29.20 -11.62
C ALA A 755 -6.71 28.47 -10.68
N VAL A 756 -6.26 28.08 -9.48
CA VAL A 756 -7.09 27.40 -8.47
C VAL A 756 -7.45 28.29 -7.29
N ASP A 757 -7.27 29.60 -7.41
CA ASP A 757 -7.68 30.55 -6.38
C ASP A 757 -9.17 30.37 -6.00
N GLY A 758 -9.46 30.45 -4.70
CA GLY A 758 -10.78 30.20 -4.11
C GLY A 758 -11.31 28.76 -4.25
N ILE A 759 -10.45 27.76 -4.50
CA ILE A 759 -10.87 26.35 -4.57
C ILE A 759 -11.29 25.78 -3.21
N ASP A 760 -10.67 26.26 -2.12
CA ASP A 760 -11.01 25.94 -0.74
C ASP A 760 -12.43 26.38 -0.39
N GLN A 761 -12.81 27.62 -0.68
CA GLN A 761 -14.17 28.13 -0.48
C GLN A 761 -15.17 27.37 -1.35
N TRP A 762 -14.83 27.10 -2.61
CA TRP A 762 -15.67 26.27 -3.48
C TRP A 762 -15.90 24.87 -2.89
N PHE A 763 -14.85 24.26 -2.32
CA PHE A 763 -14.92 22.94 -1.71
C PHE A 763 -15.79 22.94 -0.45
N VAL A 764 -15.63 23.94 0.42
CA VAL A 764 -16.51 24.16 1.60
C VAL A 764 -17.97 24.27 1.17
N GLU A 765 -18.28 25.10 0.16
CA GLU A 765 -19.64 25.24 -0.35
C GLU A 765 -20.19 23.93 -0.92
N GLU A 766 -19.36 23.15 -1.60
CA GLU A 766 -19.76 21.88 -2.20
C GLU A 766 -20.03 20.79 -1.15
N LEU A 767 -19.28 20.78 -0.06
CA LEU A 767 -19.53 19.93 1.11
C LEU A 767 -20.81 20.36 1.84
N LYS A 768 -21.00 21.67 2.10
CA LYS A 768 -22.23 22.19 2.72
C LYS A 768 -23.48 21.86 1.90
N LYS A 769 -23.42 21.93 0.56
CA LYS A 769 -24.52 21.50 -0.33
C LYS A 769 -24.86 20.01 -0.19
N GLN A 770 -23.89 19.19 0.21
CA GLN A 770 -24.07 17.76 0.43
C GLN A 770 -24.50 17.42 1.88
N GLY A 771 -24.61 18.43 2.75
CA GLY A 771 -25.11 18.29 4.12
C GLY A 771 -24.03 18.15 5.19
N TYR A 772 -22.78 18.47 4.88
CA TYR A 772 -21.67 18.48 5.83
C TYR A 772 -21.52 19.87 6.44
N ASP A 773 -22.04 20.05 7.65
CA ASP A 773 -22.02 21.33 8.37
C ASP A 773 -20.62 21.65 8.97
N ASP A 774 -19.80 20.62 9.19
CA ASP A 774 -18.41 20.62 9.65
C ASP A 774 -17.39 20.99 8.56
N ALA A 775 -17.84 21.22 7.33
CA ALA A 775 -16.97 21.41 6.17
C ALA A 775 -15.95 22.54 6.31
N GLU A 776 -16.34 23.63 6.96
CA GLU A 776 -15.49 24.82 7.13
C GLU A 776 -14.39 24.55 8.15
N GLU A 777 -14.75 23.96 9.29
CA GLU A 777 -13.83 23.52 10.34
C GLU A 777 -12.80 22.51 9.79
N LEU A 778 -13.26 21.52 9.03
CA LEU A 778 -12.38 20.52 8.43
C LEU A 778 -11.38 21.15 7.45
N VAL A 779 -11.82 22.06 6.58
CA VAL A 779 -10.93 22.73 5.62
C VAL A 779 -9.93 23.63 6.34
N GLU A 780 -10.36 24.33 7.39
CA GLU A 780 -9.50 25.19 8.20
C GLU A 780 -8.41 24.40 8.93
N ALA A 781 -8.73 23.21 9.44
CA ALA A 781 -7.75 22.33 10.07
C ALA A 781 -6.58 21.96 9.12
N PHE A 782 -6.84 21.86 7.81
CA PHE A 782 -5.83 21.49 6.80
C PHE A 782 -5.16 22.70 6.12
N ALA A 783 -5.93 23.71 5.73
CA ALA A 783 -5.45 24.88 4.98
C ALA A 783 -4.91 25.99 5.90
N GLY A 784 -5.28 25.99 7.18
CA GLY A 784 -5.05 27.09 8.10
C GLY A 784 -5.83 28.35 7.72
N ILE A 785 -5.40 29.51 8.23
CA ILE A 785 -6.00 30.80 7.85
C ILE A 785 -5.54 31.21 6.45
N GLY A 786 -6.48 31.63 5.60
CA GLY A 786 -6.23 32.11 4.23
C GLY A 786 -5.47 33.44 4.18
N ASP A 787 -5.02 33.84 2.98
CA ASP A 787 -4.44 35.17 2.73
C ASP A 787 -5.56 36.18 2.43
N TYR A 788 -5.65 37.20 3.28
CA TYR A 788 -6.62 38.30 3.20
C TYR A 788 -5.89 39.66 3.16
N SER A 789 -4.64 39.68 2.69
CA SER A 789 -3.80 40.88 2.67
C SER A 789 -4.34 41.99 1.76
N ASP A 790 -5.28 41.67 0.88
CA ASP A 790 -5.97 42.55 -0.06
C ASP A 790 -7.12 43.36 0.55
N LEU A 791 -7.60 43.02 1.75
CA LEU A 791 -8.70 43.71 2.46
C LEU A 791 -8.34 45.10 3.05
N ASP A 792 -7.40 45.83 2.46
CA ASP A 792 -6.99 47.21 2.85
C ASP A 792 -6.68 47.40 4.35
N TRP A 793 -5.98 46.44 4.96
CA TRP A 793 -5.56 46.53 6.36
C TRP A 793 -4.67 47.74 6.63
N LYS A 794 -4.89 48.41 7.76
CA LYS A 794 -3.98 49.45 8.27
C LYS A 794 -2.79 48.77 8.96
N GLU A 795 -1.59 49.29 8.71
CA GLU A 795 -0.42 48.89 9.50
C GLU A 795 -0.63 49.26 10.97
N THR A 796 -0.72 48.25 11.82
CA THR A 796 -0.98 48.42 13.26
C THR A 796 -0.28 47.36 14.08
N THR A 797 -0.15 47.62 15.37
CA THR A 797 0.36 46.66 16.34
C THR A 797 -0.59 46.61 17.53
N TRP A 798 -1.05 45.40 17.85
CA TRP A 798 -1.90 45.14 19.00
C TRP A 798 -1.09 44.47 20.10
N ASN A 799 -1.29 44.90 21.34
CA ASN A 799 -0.67 44.27 22.50
C ASN A 799 -1.67 43.29 23.12
N PHE A 800 -1.26 42.02 23.16
CA PHE A 800 -1.92 40.94 23.87
C PHE A 800 -1.39 40.85 25.30
N THR A 801 -2.28 40.67 26.28
CA THR A 801 -1.92 40.39 27.68
C THR A 801 -2.60 39.14 28.24
N CYS A 802 -1.92 38.46 29.15
CA CYS A 802 -2.49 37.40 29.97
C CYS A 802 -1.80 37.37 31.34
N SER A 803 -2.44 36.76 32.33
CA SER A 803 -1.96 36.80 33.73
C SER A 803 -0.98 35.70 34.12
N THR A 804 -0.71 34.75 33.21
CA THR A 804 0.17 33.59 33.43
C THR A 804 1.57 33.85 32.84
N THR A 805 2.53 32.94 33.05
CA THR A 805 3.93 33.13 32.62
C THR A 805 4.10 33.04 31.09
N GLU A 806 5.28 33.42 30.56
CA GLU A 806 5.54 33.37 29.11
C GLU A 806 5.45 31.97 28.50
N THR A 807 5.57 30.91 29.30
CA THR A 807 5.52 29.51 28.88
C THR A 807 4.13 28.89 29.07
N SER A 808 3.11 29.69 29.38
CA SER A 808 1.75 29.18 29.58
C SER A 808 1.02 28.97 28.26
N THR A 809 0.05 28.06 28.28
CA THR A 809 -0.89 27.81 27.18
C THR A 809 -1.65 29.07 26.78
N TRP A 810 -1.97 29.95 27.74
CA TRP A 810 -2.65 31.22 27.46
C TRP A 810 -1.76 32.16 26.61
N ALA A 811 -0.45 32.21 26.91
CA ALA A 811 0.49 32.99 26.14
C ALA A 811 0.72 32.39 24.74
N ASP A 812 0.68 31.06 24.63
CA ASP A 812 0.74 30.35 23.35
C ASP A 812 -0.50 30.59 22.48
N GLY A 813 -1.71 30.62 23.05
CA GLY A 813 -2.92 31.03 22.35
C GLY A 813 -2.81 32.45 21.77
N GLY A 814 -2.32 33.40 22.58
CA GLY A 814 -2.04 34.77 22.12
C GLY A 814 -0.98 34.86 21.01
N ARG A 815 0.09 34.04 21.11
CA ARG A 815 1.11 33.92 20.05
C ARG A 815 0.53 33.35 18.77
N LYS A 816 -0.30 32.31 18.87
CA LYS A 816 -0.94 31.67 17.70
C LYS A 816 -1.85 32.65 16.98
N PHE A 817 -2.67 33.40 17.71
CA PHE A 817 -3.47 34.47 17.13
C PHE A 817 -2.60 35.49 16.38
N GLY A 818 -1.46 35.88 16.97
CA GLY A 818 -0.50 36.77 16.32
C GLY A 818 0.07 36.23 15.02
N GLU A 819 0.47 34.96 15.00
CA GLU A 819 0.94 34.25 13.80
C GLU A 819 -0.14 34.22 12.71
N LEU A 820 -1.37 33.86 13.08
CA LEU A 820 -2.52 33.80 12.17
C LEU A 820 -2.84 35.17 11.58
N MET A 821 -2.88 36.22 12.40
CA MET A 821 -3.10 37.59 11.92
C MET A 821 -1.95 38.10 11.06
N GLU A 822 -0.70 37.77 11.37
CA GLU A 822 0.44 38.16 10.54
C GLU A 822 0.36 37.49 9.16
N LYS A 823 0.03 36.19 9.12
CA LYS A 823 -0.19 35.44 7.88
C LYS A 823 -1.37 35.99 7.07
N ALA A 824 -2.54 36.12 7.69
CA ALA A 824 -3.77 36.54 7.05
C ALA A 824 -3.71 37.97 6.49
N THR A 825 -2.91 38.85 7.10
CA THR A 825 -2.86 40.27 6.71
C THR A 825 -1.64 40.63 5.88
N GLY A 826 -0.78 39.66 5.53
CA GLY A 826 0.50 39.91 4.87
C GLY A 826 1.44 40.78 5.73
N GLY A 827 1.38 40.63 7.04
CA GLY A 827 2.21 41.35 8.01
C GLY A 827 1.74 42.75 8.42
N LYS A 828 0.56 43.19 7.97
CA LYS A 828 0.03 44.53 8.27
C LYS A 828 -0.51 44.65 9.70
N VAL A 829 -1.06 43.58 10.26
CA VAL A 829 -1.45 43.50 11.67
C VAL A 829 -0.44 42.64 12.41
N LYS A 830 0.22 43.21 13.42
CA LYS A 830 1.17 42.50 14.29
C LYS A 830 0.65 42.42 15.71
N VAL A 831 0.95 41.33 16.40
CA VAL A 831 0.56 41.14 17.80
C VAL A 831 1.80 40.96 18.66
N ASN A 832 1.98 41.83 19.66
CA ASN A 832 3.01 41.68 20.68
C ASN A 832 2.41 40.98 21.91
N VAL A 833 3.06 39.92 22.39
CA VAL A 833 2.59 39.15 23.54
C VAL A 833 3.32 39.60 24.81
N TYR A 834 2.54 40.06 25.79
CA TYR A 834 3.03 40.46 27.11
C TYR A 834 2.37 39.57 28.18
N ALA A 835 3.06 38.52 28.60
CA ALA A 835 2.57 37.62 29.65
C ALA A 835 2.72 38.25 31.06
N ALA A 836 2.21 37.58 32.08
CA ALA A 836 2.29 37.95 33.50
C ALA A 836 1.82 39.38 33.81
N ASP A 837 0.84 39.88 33.03
CA ASP A 837 0.31 41.25 33.15
C ASP A 837 1.41 42.32 33.21
N GLN A 838 2.47 42.14 32.43
CA GLN A 838 3.64 43.04 32.40
C GLN A 838 3.26 44.50 32.11
N LEU A 839 2.19 44.74 31.35
CA LEU A 839 1.71 46.07 31.00
C LEU A 839 0.96 46.76 32.15
N THR A 840 0.54 46.03 33.19
CA THR A 840 -0.25 46.52 34.31
C THR A 840 0.37 46.15 35.66
N ASN A 841 1.70 46.06 35.71
CA ASN A 841 2.49 45.76 36.92
C ASN A 841 2.07 44.46 37.64
N GLY A 842 1.59 43.46 36.90
CA GLY A 842 1.16 42.18 37.47
C GLY A 842 -0.23 42.22 38.11
N ASN A 843 -1.02 43.28 37.90
CA ASN A 843 -2.38 43.39 38.43
C ASN A 843 -3.41 42.95 37.37
N GLN A 844 -4.04 41.79 37.63
CA GLN A 844 -4.99 41.13 36.74
C GLN A 844 -6.24 41.99 36.46
N SER A 845 -6.78 42.67 37.48
CA SER A 845 -7.95 43.55 37.30
C SER A 845 -7.59 44.81 36.51
N GLU A 846 -6.39 45.36 36.70
CA GLU A 846 -5.92 46.48 35.86
C GLU A 846 -5.71 46.05 34.41
N GLY A 847 -5.32 44.79 34.16
CA GLY A 847 -5.20 44.20 32.81
C GLY A 847 -6.52 44.22 32.05
N ILE A 848 -7.59 43.71 32.67
CA ILE A 848 -8.95 43.75 32.10
C ILE A 848 -9.43 45.19 31.92
N GLN A 849 -9.15 46.09 32.87
CA GLN A 849 -9.53 47.50 32.73
C GLN A 849 -8.78 48.19 31.58
N ALA A 850 -7.50 47.87 31.36
CA ALA A 850 -6.73 48.36 30.23
C ALA A 850 -7.27 47.86 28.88
N LEU A 851 -7.74 46.60 28.83
CA LEU A 851 -8.43 46.05 27.67
C LEU A 851 -9.75 46.79 27.37
N MET A 852 -10.58 47.05 28.39
CA MET A 852 -11.82 47.82 28.22
C MET A 852 -11.54 49.24 27.71
N ASN A 853 -10.40 49.84 28.09
CA ASN A 853 -9.97 51.14 27.59
C ASN A 853 -9.35 51.09 26.18
N GLY A 854 -8.85 49.93 25.75
CA GLY A 854 -8.15 49.73 24.47
C GLY A 854 -6.71 50.26 24.43
N ASP A 855 -6.14 50.67 25.57
CA ASP A 855 -4.76 51.18 25.70
C ASP A 855 -4.24 50.96 27.13
N PRO A 856 -3.01 50.42 27.33
CA PRO A 856 -2.08 49.90 26.33
C PRO A 856 -2.43 48.52 25.77
N VAL A 857 -3.51 47.89 26.24
CA VAL A 857 -3.92 46.52 25.90
C VAL A 857 -5.07 46.56 24.90
N GLN A 858 -4.92 45.84 23.78
CA GLN A 858 -5.97 45.73 22.77
C GLN A 858 -6.64 44.35 22.78
N ILE A 859 -5.89 43.32 23.19
CA ILE A 859 -6.34 41.93 23.19
C ILE A 859 -5.92 41.29 24.51
N SER A 860 -6.73 40.39 25.05
CA SER A 860 -6.34 39.62 26.24
C SER A 860 -6.98 38.26 26.30
N MET A 861 -6.36 37.34 27.03
CA MET A 861 -6.95 36.07 27.44
C MET A 861 -6.91 35.96 28.97
N HIS A 862 -8.08 35.97 29.61
CA HIS A 862 -8.21 35.94 31.07
C HIS A 862 -9.33 35.02 31.55
N SER A 863 -9.10 34.41 32.72
CA SER A 863 -10.04 33.51 33.39
C SER A 863 -11.35 34.18 33.78
N ASN A 864 -12.45 33.42 33.69
CA ASN A 864 -13.77 33.83 34.16
C ASN A 864 -13.74 34.35 35.61
N LEU A 865 -12.85 33.77 36.44
CA LEU A 865 -12.76 34.07 37.87
C LEU A 865 -12.23 35.49 38.10
N ILE A 866 -11.39 36.00 37.19
CA ILE A 866 -10.89 37.38 37.23
C ILE A 866 -11.99 38.35 36.80
N TYR A 867 -12.73 38.01 35.74
CA TYR A 867 -13.90 38.78 35.30
C TYR A 867 -15.00 38.84 36.36
N SER A 868 -15.08 37.82 37.21
CA SER A 868 -16.07 37.74 38.29
C SER A 868 -15.97 38.87 39.32
N ALA A 869 -14.81 39.52 39.42
CA ALA A 869 -14.60 40.71 40.24
C ALA A 869 -15.30 41.96 39.68
N PHE A 870 -15.57 41.98 38.37
CA PHE A 870 -16.31 43.05 37.68
C PHE A 870 -17.79 42.71 37.58
N ASP A 871 -18.11 41.47 37.25
CA ASP A 871 -19.48 40.97 37.16
C ASP A 871 -19.59 39.56 37.75
N PRO A 872 -20.29 39.37 38.88
CA PRO A 872 -20.36 38.07 39.56
C PRO A 872 -21.03 36.98 38.71
N ARG A 873 -21.78 37.34 37.65
CA ARG A 873 -22.42 36.39 36.72
C ARG A 873 -21.42 35.44 36.07
N PHE A 874 -20.17 35.87 35.85
CA PHE A 874 -19.12 35.02 35.27
C PHE A 874 -18.76 33.79 36.13
N ASN A 875 -19.05 33.83 37.44
CA ASN A 875 -18.86 32.67 38.31
C ASN A 875 -19.75 31.47 37.95
N VAL A 876 -20.78 31.64 37.12
CA VAL A 876 -21.67 30.53 36.72
C VAL A 876 -20.90 29.34 36.13
N VAL A 877 -19.80 29.64 35.43
CA VAL A 877 -18.90 28.65 34.83
C VAL A 877 -18.27 27.76 35.89
N SER A 878 -18.08 28.26 37.11
CA SER A 878 -17.40 27.52 38.18
C SER A 878 -18.37 26.94 39.21
N LEU A 879 -19.65 26.78 38.85
CA LEU A 879 -20.58 25.97 39.65
C LEU A 879 -20.07 24.53 39.73
N PRO A 880 -20.11 23.90 40.91
CA PRO A 880 -19.48 22.61 41.09
C PRO A 880 -20.26 21.50 40.38
N PHE A 881 -19.53 20.60 39.71
CA PHE A 881 -20.05 19.40 39.04
C PHE A 881 -21.09 19.66 37.95
N ILE A 882 -21.05 20.82 37.27
CA ILE A 882 -21.95 21.11 36.15
C ILE A 882 -21.43 20.57 34.81
N TYR A 883 -20.17 20.11 34.75
CA TYR A 883 -19.57 19.52 33.55
C TYR A 883 -19.21 18.06 33.81
N ASP A 884 -19.59 17.20 32.87
CA ASP A 884 -19.25 15.77 32.94
C ASP A 884 -17.88 15.47 32.31
N SER A 885 -17.45 16.27 31.33
CA SER A 885 -16.16 16.17 30.63
C SER A 885 -15.76 17.51 30.01
N VAL A 886 -14.55 17.57 29.42
CA VAL A 886 -14.09 18.76 28.68
C VAL A 886 -14.92 19.01 27.41
N GLU A 887 -15.46 17.96 26.77
CA GLU A 887 -16.34 18.07 25.61
C GLU A 887 -17.72 18.65 25.98
N ASP A 888 -18.26 18.29 27.15
CA ASP A 888 -19.50 18.92 27.66
C ASP A 888 -19.27 20.41 27.98
N ALA A 889 -18.05 20.76 28.44
CA ALA A 889 -17.67 22.16 28.65
C ALA A 889 -17.62 22.93 27.33
N ASP A 890 -16.94 22.39 26.31
CA ASP A 890 -16.86 22.98 24.97
C ASP A 890 -18.26 23.19 24.37
N ALA A 891 -19.12 22.17 24.40
CA ALA A 891 -20.48 22.26 23.88
C ALA A 891 -21.30 23.40 24.53
N LYS A 892 -21.07 23.68 25.81
CA LYS A 892 -21.72 24.79 26.54
C LYS A 892 -21.11 26.14 26.17
N PHE A 893 -19.79 26.23 26.04
CA PHE A 893 -19.09 27.48 25.68
C PHE A 893 -19.29 27.88 24.23
N ASP A 894 -19.42 26.92 23.32
CA ASP A 894 -19.64 27.19 21.90
C ASP A 894 -21.14 27.27 21.57
N GLY A 895 -21.98 26.85 22.51
CA GLY A 895 -23.43 26.91 22.44
C GLY A 895 -24.05 28.18 23.04
N LYS A 896 -25.35 28.06 23.37
CA LYS A 896 -26.18 29.16 23.88
C LYS A 896 -25.64 29.78 25.18
N SER A 897 -24.97 28.98 26.01
CA SER A 897 -24.51 29.40 27.34
C SER A 897 -23.28 30.31 27.22
N GLY A 898 -22.35 29.98 26.32
CA GLY A 898 -21.26 30.87 25.96
C GLY A 898 -21.72 32.16 25.27
N GLU A 899 -22.71 32.10 24.37
CA GLU A 899 -23.27 33.31 23.75
C GLU A 899 -23.81 34.30 24.80
N LYS A 900 -24.46 33.81 25.86
CA LYS A 900 -24.86 34.66 27.00
C LYS A 900 -23.67 35.32 27.70
N LEU A 901 -22.55 34.61 27.86
CA LEU A 901 -21.34 35.19 28.45
C LEU A 901 -20.72 36.24 27.52
N LYS A 902 -20.75 36.02 26.20
CA LYS A 902 -20.30 37.01 25.20
C LYS A 902 -21.18 38.27 25.23
N GLU A 903 -22.50 38.12 25.33
CA GLU A 903 -23.44 39.25 25.49
C GLU A 903 -23.09 40.09 26.74
N ILE A 904 -22.78 39.45 27.87
CA ILE A 904 -22.35 40.14 29.09
C ILE A 904 -21.02 40.87 28.86
N LEU A 905 -20.03 40.25 28.22
CA LEU A 905 -18.75 40.90 27.90
C LEU A 905 -18.93 42.15 27.03
N SER A 906 -19.85 42.13 26.07
CA SER A 906 -20.17 43.29 25.23
C SER A 906 -20.72 44.48 26.04
N GLU A 907 -21.42 44.26 27.16
CA GLU A 907 -21.84 45.34 28.07
C GLU A 907 -20.65 46.12 28.66
N TYR A 908 -19.47 45.49 28.70
CA TYR A 908 -18.22 46.08 29.19
C TYR A 908 -17.31 46.59 28.05
N GLY A 909 -17.81 46.68 26.82
CA GLY A 909 -17.02 47.18 25.68
C GLY A 909 -15.97 46.18 25.20
N LEU A 910 -16.26 44.88 25.31
CA LEU A 910 -15.38 43.80 24.88
C LEU A 910 -16.06 42.91 23.85
N HIS A 911 -15.35 42.67 22.74
CA HIS A 911 -15.75 41.67 21.76
C HIS A 911 -15.01 40.36 22.06
N CYS A 912 -15.77 39.28 22.28
CA CYS A 912 -15.22 37.97 22.60
C CYS A 912 -15.09 37.13 21.33
N MET A 913 -13.85 36.90 20.90
CA MET A 913 -13.55 36.12 19.68
C MET A 913 -13.74 34.61 19.90
N GLY A 914 -13.66 34.16 21.16
CA GLY A 914 -13.91 32.78 21.56
C GLY A 914 -13.66 32.55 23.05
N ILE A 915 -14.06 31.38 23.54
CA ILE A 915 -13.90 30.98 24.94
C ILE A 915 -12.92 29.81 24.99
N ALA A 916 -11.68 30.09 25.39
CA ALA A 916 -10.61 29.11 25.57
C ALA A 916 -10.75 28.33 26.89
N GLU A 917 -9.90 27.32 27.06
CA GLU A 917 -9.93 26.46 28.22
C GLU A 917 -8.92 26.93 29.26
N ASN A 918 -9.30 26.92 30.54
CA ASN A 918 -8.30 26.78 31.60
C ASN A 918 -8.28 25.33 32.09
N GLY A 919 -9.47 24.75 32.28
CA GLY A 919 -9.66 23.32 32.53
C GLY A 919 -10.29 23.02 33.89
N PHE A 920 -10.39 21.73 34.21
CA PHE A 920 -10.77 21.27 35.54
C PHE A 920 -9.73 21.71 36.58
N ARG A 921 -10.20 22.18 37.74
CA ARG A 921 -9.34 22.73 38.80
C ARG A 921 -9.00 21.64 39.80
N GLU A 922 -7.76 21.15 39.71
CA GLU A 922 -7.27 20.07 40.57
C GLU A 922 -6.74 20.56 41.90
N LEU A 923 -6.97 19.74 42.93
CA LEU A 923 -6.61 20.07 44.30
C LEU A 923 -5.20 19.58 44.60
N THR A 924 -4.30 20.52 44.90
CA THR A 924 -2.95 20.20 45.39
C THR A 924 -2.77 20.67 46.83
N ASN A 925 -2.06 19.88 47.64
CA ASN A 925 -1.79 20.24 49.03
C ASN A 925 -0.50 19.61 49.58
N SER A 926 -0.06 20.11 50.72
CA SER A 926 1.16 19.68 51.43
C SER A 926 0.92 18.76 52.63
N VAL A 927 -0.33 18.43 52.94
CA VAL A 927 -0.71 17.79 54.20
C VAL A 927 -1.06 16.31 54.02
N ARG A 928 -1.96 15.97 53.09
CA ARG A 928 -2.51 14.61 52.91
C ARG A 928 -3.16 14.41 51.54
N GLU A 929 -3.30 13.16 51.12
CA GLU A 929 -4.23 12.78 50.04
C GLU A 929 -5.67 13.15 50.45
N VAL A 930 -6.44 13.71 49.50
CA VAL A 930 -7.85 14.03 49.69
C VAL A 930 -8.66 13.02 48.89
N LYS A 931 -9.45 12.18 49.58
CA LYS A 931 -10.30 11.14 48.97
C LYS A 931 -11.78 11.32 49.27
N SER A 932 -12.12 12.11 50.29
CA SER A 932 -13.49 12.38 50.72
C SER A 932 -13.61 13.80 51.25
N VAL A 933 -14.85 14.30 51.38
CA VAL A 933 -15.10 15.64 51.95
C VAL A 933 -14.59 15.78 53.39
N ASP A 934 -14.45 14.67 54.13
CA ASP A 934 -13.88 14.69 55.48
C ASP A 934 -12.38 15.09 55.47
N ASP A 935 -11.65 14.77 54.40
CA ASP A 935 -10.22 15.09 54.27
C ASP A 935 -9.99 16.60 54.02
N MET A 936 -11.01 17.33 53.52
CA MET A 936 -10.96 18.78 53.33
C MET A 936 -11.04 19.58 54.63
N LYS A 937 -11.53 18.97 55.72
CA LYS A 937 -11.82 19.68 56.97
C LYS A 937 -10.57 20.37 57.55
N ASN A 938 -10.68 21.68 57.72
CA ASN A 938 -9.62 22.57 58.23
C ASN A 938 -8.34 22.61 57.37
N LEU A 939 -8.38 22.11 56.13
CA LEU A 939 -7.26 22.27 55.20
C LEU A 939 -7.21 23.75 54.79
N LYS A 940 -6.09 24.42 55.01
CA LYS A 940 -5.95 25.84 54.64
C LYS A 940 -5.71 25.95 53.14
N ILE A 941 -6.72 26.35 52.39
CA ILE A 941 -6.62 26.36 50.93
C ILE A 941 -6.66 27.79 50.39
N ARG A 942 -5.78 28.06 49.44
CA ARG A 942 -5.89 29.24 48.59
C ARG A 942 -7.00 29.01 47.57
N VAL A 943 -7.93 29.96 47.47
CA VAL A 943 -8.99 29.96 46.47
C VAL A 943 -8.83 31.19 45.58
N ALA A 944 -9.08 31.04 44.27
CA ALA A 944 -9.15 32.18 43.36
C ALA A 944 -10.27 33.16 43.76
N GLY A 945 -10.17 34.42 43.33
CA GLY A 945 -11.05 35.52 43.78
C GLY A 945 -12.50 35.42 43.31
N SER A 946 -13.24 34.44 43.84
CA SER A 946 -14.65 34.15 43.54
C SER A 946 -15.43 33.91 44.82
N ASN A 947 -16.52 34.66 45.01
CA ASN A 947 -17.41 34.46 46.15
C ASN A 947 -18.10 33.09 46.09
N LEU A 948 -18.36 32.56 44.89
CA LEU A 948 -18.92 31.23 44.70
C LEU A 948 -17.93 30.16 45.19
N LEU A 949 -16.68 30.20 44.72
CA LEU A 949 -15.68 29.23 45.13
C LEU A 949 -15.42 29.29 46.64
N MET A 950 -15.34 30.48 47.20
CA MET A 950 -15.19 30.65 48.66
C MET A 950 -16.33 29.97 49.44
N GLU A 951 -17.57 30.05 48.95
CA GLU A 951 -18.70 29.34 49.56
C GLU A 951 -18.63 27.82 49.33
N CYS A 952 -18.22 27.35 48.14
CA CYS A 952 -18.02 25.92 47.87
C CYS A 952 -16.97 25.30 48.82
N TYR A 953 -15.77 25.88 48.91
CA TYR A 953 -14.70 25.38 49.78
C TYR A 953 -15.06 25.43 51.26
N LYS A 954 -15.83 26.44 51.68
CA LYS A 954 -16.40 26.49 53.03
C LYS A 954 -17.40 25.37 53.28
N ARG A 955 -18.25 25.02 52.30
CA ARG A 955 -19.19 23.89 52.40
C ARG A 955 -18.48 22.54 52.40
N TRP A 956 -17.38 22.40 51.66
CA TRP A 956 -16.47 21.25 51.76
C TRP A 956 -15.66 21.21 53.07
N GLY A 957 -15.71 22.26 53.90
CA GLY A 957 -15.10 22.28 55.24
C GLY A 957 -13.66 22.79 55.29
N ALA A 958 -13.13 23.32 54.19
CA ALA A 958 -11.79 23.91 54.13
C ALA A 958 -11.73 25.30 54.79
N ASP A 959 -10.54 25.71 55.24
CA ASP A 959 -10.23 27.06 55.70
C ASP A 959 -9.72 27.88 54.49
N ALA A 960 -10.66 28.36 53.69
CA ALA A 960 -10.38 29.04 52.42
C ALA A 960 -9.92 30.49 52.62
N THR A 961 -8.86 30.89 51.92
CA THR A 961 -8.38 32.28 51.86
C THR A 961 -8.21 32.71 50.41
N ASN A 962 -8.75 33.87 50.05
CA ASN A 962 -8.57 34.47 48.74
C ASN A 962 -7.16 35.09 48.62
N LEU A 963 -6.38 34.66 47.63
CA LEU A 963 -5.05 35.19 47.31
C LEU A 963 -4.84 35.26 45.79
N ASN A 964 -4.09 36.28 45.34
CA ASN A 964 -3.74 36.42 43.92
C ASN A 964 -2.81 35.30 43.45
N TRP A 965 -2.88 34.96 42.15
CA TRP A 965 -2.08 33.86 41.59
C TRP A 965 -0.58 34.09 41.76
N SER A 966 -0.11 35.31 41.50
CA SER A 966 1.31 35.71 41.64
C SER A 966 1.87 35.56 43.06
N GLU A 967 1.01 35.54 44.08
CA GLU A 967 1.41 35.37 45.49
C GLU A 967 1.37 33.90 45.94
N THR A 968 0.75 33.02 45.14
CA THR A 968 0.36 31.67 45.56
C THR A 968 1.58 30.79 45.86
N TYR A 969 2.57 30.73 44.96
CA TYR A 969 3.78 29.92 45.19
C TYR A 969 4.49 30.32 46.49
N THR A 970 4.64 31.63 46.73
CA THR A 970 5.28 32.15 47.95
C THR A 970 4.47 31.80 49.19
N ALA A 971 3.14 31.89 49.12
CA ALA A 971 2.26 31.55 50.24
C ALA A 971 2.29 30.06 50.60
N LEU A 972 2.37 29.17 49.60
CA LEU A 972 2.54 27.72 49.78
C LEU A 972 3.91 27.39 50.36
N GLN A 973 4.99 27.98 49.80
CA GLN A 973 6.35 27.79 50.31
C GLN A 973 6.50 28.24 51.77
N GLN A 974 5.79 29.31 52.17
CA GLN A 974 5.78 29.83 53.53
C GLN A 974 4.79 29.11 54.46
N ASN A 975 3.98 28.18 53.95
CA ASN A 975 2.88 27.52 54.66
C ASN A 975 1.86 28.50 55.27
N THR A 976 1.65 29.65 54.63
CA THR A 976 0.55 30.56 54.96
C THR A 976 -0.79 29.95 54.54
N VAL A 977 -0.77 29.20 53.44
CA VAL A 977 -1.78 28.24 53.00
C VAL A 977 -1.11 26.88 52.82
N GLU A 978 -1.87 25.81 52.95
CA GLU A 978 -1.41 24.41 52.90
C GLU A 978 -1.69 23.75 51.54
N GLY A 979 -2.63 24.29 50.77
CA GLY A 979 -3.01 23.82 49.44
C GLY A 979 -3.54 24.91 48.52
N GLN A 980 -3.71 24.57 47.25
CA GLN A 980 -4.31 25.40 46.22
C GLN A 980 -5.05 24.55 45.20
N GLU A 981 -5.85 25.21 44.37
CA GLU A 981 -6.70 24.60 43.35
C GLU A 981 -6.48 25.30 42.01
N ASN A 982 -6.10 24.54 40.97
CA ASN A 982 -5.94 25.04 39.60
C ASN A 982 -5.79 23.85 38.61
N PRO A 983 -5.95 24.10 37.30
CA PRO A 983 -5.64 23.10 36.28
C PRO A 983 -4.15 22.71 36.25
N LEU A 984 -3.85 21.47 35.84
CA LEU A 984 -2.49 20.91 35.84
C LEU A 984 -1.48 21.77 35.06
N PRO A 985 -1.77 22.27 33.85
CA PRO A 985 -0.81 23.08 33.10
C PRO A 985 -0.44 24.38 33.82
N ALA A 986 -1.40 25.01 34.50
CA ALA A 986 -1.16 26.22 35.27
C ALA A 986 -0.28 25.96 36.50
N ILE A 987 -0.52 24.85 37.21
CA ILE A 987 0.29 24.43 38.36
C ILE A 987 1.73 24.15 37.90
N ASP A 988 1.87 23.43 36.79
CA ASP A 988 3.15 23.02 36.24
C ASP A 988 4.00 24.23 35.81
N ALA A 989 3.40 25.14 35.05
CA ALA A 989 4.05 26.36 34.58
C ALA A 989 4.54 27.26 35.72
N ALA A 990 3.87 27.20 36.88
CA ALA A 990 4.24 27.93 38.09
C ALA A 990 5.15 27.13 39.04
N SER A 991 5.52 25.90 38.68
CA SER A 991 6.36 24.99 39.49
C SER A 991 5.78 24.68 40.88
N VAL A 992 4.46 24.80 41.05
CA VAL A 992 3.79 24.62 42.36
C VAL A 992 3.92 23.20 42.90
N GLN A 993 4.00 22.20 42.01
CA GLN A 993 4.24 20.79 42.33
C GLN A 993 5.52 20.54 43.12
N GLU A 994 6.51 21.45 43.06
CA GLU A 994 7.76 21.33 43.84
C GLU A 994 7.54 21.43 45.36
N VAL A 995 6.45 22.08 45.79
CA VAL A 995 6.12 22.28 47.20
C VAL A 995 4.80 21.61 47.61
N GLN A 996 4.16 20.86 46.70
CA GLN A 996 2.85 20.23 46.91
C GLN A 996 2.90 18.72 46.58
N PRO A 997 3.20 17.86 47.58
CA PRO A 997 3.36 16.41 47.39
C PRO A 997 2.07 15.63 47.07
N TYR A 998 0.89 16.21 47.20
CA TYR A 998 -0.38 15.52 46.95
C TYR A 998 -1.19 16.27 45.89
N CYS A 999 -1.72 15.56 44.90
CA CYS A 999 -2.66 16.04 43.89
C CYS A 999 -3.87 15.12 43.84
N SER A 1000 -5.08 15.68 43.91
CA SER A 1000 -6.34 14.95 43.79
C SER A 1000 -7.05 15.40 42.52
N MET A 1001 -7.23 14.44 41.59
CA MET A 1001 -7.95 14.58 40.33
C MET A 1001 -9.44 14.40 40.60
N TRP A 1002 -10.17 15.49 40.81
CA TRP A 1002 -11.53 15.44 41.39
C TRP A 1002 -12.59 16.12 40.54
N ASP A 1003 -12.18 16.88 39.51
CA ASP A 1003 -13.03 17.50 38.48
C ASP A 1003 -14.23 18.29 39.03
N ALA A 1004 -14.11 18.84 40.24
CA ALA A 1004 -15.26 19.44 40.92
C ALA A 1004 -15.65 20.78 40.32
N ILE A 1005 -14.68 21.55 39.82
CA ILE A 1005 -14.85 22.92 39.33
C ILE A 1005 -14.14 23.05 37.99
N TYR A 1006 -14.77 23.75 37.05
CA TYR A 1006 -14.19 24.10 35.76
C TYR A 1006 -13.95 25.62 35.66
N ASP A 1007 -12.97 26.00 34.84
CA ASP A 1007 -12.68 27.39 34.50
C ASP A 1007 -12.39 27.55 32.99
N CYS A 1008 -12.79 28.69 32.44
CA CYS A 1008 -12.62 29.05 31.03
C CYS A 1008 -11.89 30.38 30.91
N LEU A 1009 -11.38 30.65 29.70
CA LEU A 1009 -10.68 31.87 29.37
C LEU A 1009 -11.46 32.64 28.32
N PHE A 1010 -11.77 33.91 28.59
CA PHE A 1010 -12.34 34.76 27.56
C PHE A 1010 -11.22 35.36 26.71
N PHE A 1011 -11.24 35.06 25.41
CA PHE A 1011 -10.31 35.66 24.45
C PHE A 1011 -10.97 36.87 23.80
N CYS A 1012 -10.60 38.06 24.28
CA CYS A 1012 -11.30 39.29 23.96
C CYS A 1012 -10.41 40.29 23.25
N ILE A 1013 -11.01 41.08 22.35
CA ILE A 1013 -10.49 42.31 21.78
C ILE A 1013 -11.36 43.49 22.24
N ASN A 1014 -10.78 44.67 22.37
CA ASN A 1014 -11.54 45.89 22.66
C ASN A 1014 -12.62 46.15 21.59
N GLN A 1015 -13.86 46.44 22.01
CA GLN A 1015 -15.00 46.59 21.10
C GLN A 1015 -14.84 47.76 20.14
N ASP A 1016 -14.34 48.93 20.59
CA ASP A 1016 -14.19 50.11 19.72
C ASP A 1016 -13.15 49.85 18.61
N ILE A 1017 -12.13 49.04 18.89
CA ILE A 1017 -11.13 48.62 17.89
C ILE A 1017 -11.76 47.68 16.88
N TYR A 1018 -12.51 46.68 17.35
CA TYR A 1018 -13.19 45.70 16.50
C TYR A 1018 -14.26 46.35 15.62
N ASP A 1019 -15.08 47.26 16.17
CA ASP A 1019 -16.08 48.04 15.44
C ASP A 1019 -15.47 49.01 14.42
N GLY A 1020 -14.18 49.32 14.55
CA GLY A 1020 -13.41 50.13 13.61
C GLY A 1020 -12.95 49.40 12.34
N LEU A 1021 -13.10 48.07 12.30
CA LEU A 1021 -12.75 47.21 11.15
C LEU A 1021 -13.91 47.11 10.15
N THR A 1022 -13.63 46.72 8.90
CA THR A 1022 -14.70 46.39 7.95
C THR A 1022 -15.34 45.04 8.31
N PRO A 1023 -16.57 44.74 7.86
CA PRO A 1023 -17.20 43.44 8.12
C PRO A 1023 -16.34 42.24 7.68
N GLU A 1024 -15.64 42.35 6.55
CA GLU A 1024 -14.74 41.29 6.06
C GLU A 1024 -13.49 41.15 6.95
N GLN A 1025 -12.94 42.27 7.45
CA GLN A 1025 -11.82 42.25 8.41
C GLN A 1025 -12.22 41.68 9.77
N GLN A 1026 -13.44 41.98 10.22
CA GLN A 1026 -14.03 41.44 11.45
C GLN A 1026 -14.12 39.91 11.38
N GLU A 1027 -14.58 39.38 10.24
CA GLU A 1027 -14.67 37.94 10.01
C GLU A 1027 -13.29 37.26 10.09
N VAL A 1028 -12.25 37.88 9.51
CA VAL A 1028 -10.86 37.37 9.61
C VAL A 1028 -10.35 37.39 11.06
N VAL A 1029 -10.63 38.45 11.82
CA VAL A 1029 -10.24 38.55 13.24
C VAL A 1029 -10.94 37.48 14.08
N ASP A 1030 -12.24 37.29 13.90
CA ASP A 1030 -12.99 36.27 14.62
C ASP A 1030 -12.53 34.86 14.24
N LYS A 1031 -12.22 34.64 12.96
CA LYS A 1031 -11.67 33.38 12.47
C LYS A 1031 -10.30 33.08 13.10
N ALA A 1032 -9.38 34.04 13.07
CA ALA A 1032 -8.09 33.90 13.74
C ALA A 1032 -8.25 33.65 15.25
N GLY A 1033 -9.23 34.32 15.88
CA GLY A 1033 -9.56 34.16 17.30
C GLY A 1033 -10.05 32.76 17.65
N ARG A 1034 -10.99 32.21 16.86
CA ARG A 1034 -11.50 30.84 17.04
C ARG A 1034 -10.39 29.79 16.87
N MET A 1035 -9.60 29.88 15.80
CA MET A 1035 -8.48 28.97 15.56
C MET A 1035 -7.43 29.03 16.68
N ALA A 1036 -7.19 30.21 17.26
CA ALA A 1036 -6.28 30.36 18.39
C ALA A 1036 -6.86 29.78 19.70
N VAL A 1037 -8.18 29.83 19.88
CA VAL A 1037 -8.89 29.17 20.99
C VAL A 1037 -8.81 27.65 20.87
N GLU A 1038 -9.05 27.10 19.67
CA GLU A 1038 -8.95 25.66 19.42
C GLU A 1038 -7.52 25.15 19.66
N TYR A 1039 -6.52 25.88 19.14
CA TYR A 1039 -5.11 25.58 19.41
C TYR A 1039 -4.80 25.61 20.91
N GLU A 1040 -5.32 26.60 21.64
CA GLU A 1040 -5.13 26.72 23.10
C GLU A 1040 -5.75 25.53 23.84
N ARG A 1041 -7.01 25.17 23.54
CA ARG A 1041 -7.68 23.99 24.13
C ARG A 1041 -6.86 22.71 23.89
N TYR A 1042 -6.36 22.53 22.67
CA TYR A 1042 -5.54 21.37 22.32
C TYR A 1042 -4.24 21.29 23.13
N ILE A 1043 -3.45 22.37 23.18
CA ILE A 1043 -2.18 22.36 23.92
C ILE A 1043 -2.40 22.27 25.45
N ASN A 1044 -3.55 22.75 25.95
CA ASN A 1044 -3.89 22.65 27.36
C ASN A 1044 -4.17 21.20 27.76
N ARG A 1045 -4.88 20.44 26.91
CA ARG A 1045 -5.26 19.04 27.17
C ARG A 1045 -4.14 18.04 26.92
N SER A 1046 -3.35 18.26 25.87
CA SER A 1046 -2.33 17.29 25.41
C SER A 1046 -1.19 17.05 26.40
N GLY A 1047 -1.00 17.93 27.39
CA GLY A 1047 0.07 17.82 28.38
C GLY A 1047 -0.27 17.03 29.64
N ASP A 1048 -1.55 16.75 29.92
CA ASP A 1048 -1.98 16.33 31.26
C ASP A 1048 -1.39 14.98 31.71
N GLU A 1049 -1.39 13.97 30.83
CA GLU A 1049 -0.79 12.66 31.14
C GLU A 1049 0.74 12.77 31.36
N GLU A 1050 1.46 13.51 30.49
CA GLU A 1050 2.90 13.74 30.65
C GLU A 1050 3.22 14.47 31.94
N ILE A 1051 2.43 15.50 32.29
CA ILE A 1051 2.58 16.28 33.51
C ILE A 1051 2.40 15.36 34.72
N MET A 1052 1.34 14.55 34.76
CA MET A 1052 1.08 13.62 35.85
C MET A 1052 2.20 12.58 36.01
N ASP A 1053 2.63 11.96 34.91
CA ASP A 1053 3.72 10.98 34.92
C ASP A 1053 5.04 11.58 35.38
N ARG A 1054 5.36 12.77 34.88
CA ARG A 1054 6.56 13.51 35.30
C ARG A 1054 6.49 13.86 36.78
N TRP A 1055 5.35 14.35 37.27
CA TRP A 1055 5.19 14.71 38.67
C TRP A 1055 5.32 13.48 39.58
N ALA A 1056 4.70 12.35 39.21
CA ALA A 1056 4.80 11.10 39.96
C ALA A 1056 6.24 10.55 39.96
N GLY A 1057 6.90 10.51 38.80
CA GLY A 1057 8.22 9.92 38.64
C GLY A 1057 9.38 10.80 39.14
N LYS A 1058 9.36 12.10 38.81
CA LYS A 1058 10.48 13.02 39.07
C LYS A 1058 10.31 13.82 40.36
N ASN A 1059 9.10 14.32 40.61
CA ASN A 1059 8.80 15.17 41.76
C ASN A 1059 8.31 14.36 42.98
N GLY A 1060 7.89 13.10 42.76
CA GLY A 1060 7.36 12.23 43.82
C GLY A 1060 5.97 12.65 44.31
N VAL A 1061 5.20 13.35 43.47
CA VAL A 1061 3.83 13.76 43.79
C VAL A 1061 2.93 12.52 43.80
N THR A 1062 2.12 12.39 44.83
CA THR A 1062 1.09 11.34 44.91
C THR A 1062 -0.17 11.84 44.22
N ILE A 1063 -0.50 11.21 43.08
CA ILE A 1063 -1.72 11.49 42.32
C ILE A 1063 -2.84 10.56 42.83
N THR A 1064 -3.96 11.14 43.27
CA THR A 1064 -5.19 10.42 43.62
C THR A 1064 -6.20 10.60 42.49
N GLN A 1065 -6.58 9.51 41.85
CA GLN A 1065 -7.53 9.54 40.73
C GLN A 1065 -8.97 9.64 41.23
N LYS A 1066 -9.85 10.21 40.40
CA LYS A 1066 -11.27 10.46 40.71
C LYS A 1066 -12.02 9.21 41.13
N GLU A 1067 -11.70 8.07 40.52
CA GLU A 1067 -12.32 6.76 40.78
C GLU A 1067 -11.99 6.24 42.19
N ASP A 1068 -10.89 6.70 42.78
CA ASP A 1068 -10.46 6.37 44.13
C ASP A 1068 -11.05 7.31 45.20
N MET A 1069 -11.92 8.25 44.79
CA MET A 1069 -12.51 9.28 45.64
C MET A 1069 -14.02 9.06 45.85
N ASP A 1070 -14.50 9.44 47.04
CA ASP A 1070 -15.92 9.54 47.37
C ASP A 1070 -16.49 10.87 46.84
N ILE A 1071 -16.65 10.97 45.52
CA ILE A 1071 -17.18 12.15 44.82
C ILE A 1071 -18.60 12.49 45.29
N ASP A 1072 -19.41 11.50 45.65
CA ASP A 1072 -20.77 11.70 46.15
C ASP A 1072 -20.76 12.53 47.45
N SER A 1073 -19.81 12.28 48.36
CA SER A 1073 -19.67 13.10 49.58
C SER A 1073 -19.39 14.58 49.30
N PHE A 1074 -18.64 14.89 48.23
CA PHE A 1074 -18.38 16.27 47.81
C PHE A 1074 -19.62 16.91 47.18
N LYS A 1075 -20.37 16.16 46.36
CA LYS A 1075 -21.63 16.61 45.76
C LYS A 1075 -22.69 16.92 46.82
N GLU A 1076 -22.87 16.02 47.79
CA GLU A 1076 -23.80 16.22 48.91
C GLU A 1076 -23.48 17.48 49.73
N ALA A 1077 -22.20 17.79 49.95
CA ALA A 1077 -21.78 18.95 50.72
C ALA A 1077 -22.12 20.30 50.06
N VAL A 1078 -22.16 20.35 48.72
CA VAL A 1078 -22.48 21.58 47.96
C VAL A 1078 -23.91 21.59 47.39
N ASP A 1079 -24.76 20.65 47.80
CA ASP A 1079 -26.17 20.66 47.40
C ASP A 1079 -26.84 22.02 47.72
N GLY A 1080 -27.61 22.53 46.76
CA GLY A 1080 -28.25 23.84 46.82
C GLY A 1080 -27.32 25.06 46.70
N VAL A 1081 -26.04 24.90 46.31
CA VAL A 1081 -25.13 26.05 46.08
C VAL A 1081 -25.54 26.88 44.86
N ASP A 1082 -26.13 26.25 43.86
CA ASP A 1082 -26.74 26.88 42.69
C ASP A 1082 -27.88 27.84 43.07
N GLN A 1083 -28.77 27.43 43.97
CA GLN A 1083 -29.87 28.25 44.47
C GLN A 1083 -29.33 29.44 45.27
N TRP A 1084 -28.34 29.19 46.13
CA TRP A 1084 -27.64 30.25 46.85
C TRP A 1084 -26.98 31.24 45.90
N PHE A 1085 -26.34 30.77 44.83
CA PHE A 1085 -25.70 31.62 43.84
C PHE A 1085 -26.71 32.49 43.08
N VAL A 1086 -27.87 31.94 42.68
CA VAL A 1086 -28.95 32.72 42.07
C VAL A 1086 -29.48 33.80 43.02
N GLU A 1087 -29.66 33.48 44.30
CA GLU A 1087 -30.08 34.46 45.31
C GLU A 1087 -29.03 35.57 45.50
N GLU A 1088 -27.76 35.21 45.49
CA GLU A 1088 -26.64 36.16 45.61
C GLU A 1088 -26.59 37.11 44.40
N LEU A 1089 -26.75 36.60 43.18
CA LEU A 1089 -26.85 37.41 41.96
C LEU A 1089 -28.04 38.39 42.02
N LYS A 1090 -29.21 37.92 42.47
CA LYS A 1090 -30.39 38.79 42.66
C LYS A 1090 -30.15 39.88 43.70
N ASN A 1091 -29.49 39.55 44.80
CA ASN A 1091 -29.13 40.52 45.84
C ASN A 1091 -28.17 41.61 45.31
N GLN A 1092 -27.36 41.28 44.30
CA GLN A 1092 -26.44 42.21 43.64
C GLN A 1092 -27.07 42.94 42.43
N GLY A 1093 -28.35 42.68 42.12
CA GLY A 1093 -29.12 43.40 41.11
C GLY A 1093 -29.22 42.70 39.74
N TYR A 1094 -28.82 41.43 39.65
CA TYR A 1094 -28.86 40.64 38.42
C TYR A 1094 -30.09 39.72 38.40
N ASP A 1095 -31.19 40.19 37.79
CA ASP A 1095 -32.46 39.46 37.71
C ASP A 1095 -32.42 38.28 36.72
N ASP A 1096 -31.45 38.28 35.80
CA ASP A 1096 -31.17 37.25 34.79
C ASP A 1096 -30.40 36.03 35.35
N GLY A 1097 -29.96 36.07 36.61
CA GLY A 1097 -29.12 35.03 37.20
C GLY A 1097 -29.72 33.61 37.16
N GLN A 1098 -31.04 33.47 37.27
CA GLN A 1098 -31.69 32.15 37.13
C GLN A 1098 -31.58 31.63 35.69
N GLU A 1099 -31.83 32.49 34.71
CA GLU A 1099 -31.77 32.12 33.30
C GLU A 1099 -30.34 31.73 32.89
N LEU A 1100 -29.34 32.41 33.46
CA LEU A 1100 -27.93 32.10 33.24
C LEU A 1100 -27.56 30.73 33.84
N VAL A 1101 -27.95 30.44 35.08
CA VAL A 1101 -27.72 29.13 35.71
C VAL A 1101 -28.43 28.01 34.95
N ASP A 1102 -29.68 28.23 34.52
CA ASP A 1102 -30.45 27.25 33.75
C ASP A 1102 -29.87 26.99 32.35
N ALA A 1103 -29.03 27.89 31.81
CA ALA A 1103 -28.34 27.66 30.55
C ALA A 1103 -27.13 26.72 30.71
N PHE A 1104 -26.49 26.71 31.88
CA PHE A 1104 -25.31 25.88 32.16
C PHE A 1104 -25.64 24.48 32.72
N LYS A 1105 -26.89 24.27 33.12
CA LYS A 1105 -27.44 22.98 33.55
C LYS A 1105 -28.21 22.29 32.44
#